data_AF-A0A182E4R5-F1
#
_entry.id   AF-A0A182E4R5-F1
#
_cell.length_a   1.000
_cell.length_b   1.000
_cell.length_c   1.000
_cell.angle_alpha   90.00
_cell.angle_beta   90.00
_cell.angle_gamma   90.00
#
_symmetry.space_group_name_H-M   'P 1'
#
loop_
_entity.id
_entity.type
_entity.pdbx_description
1 polymer ?
#
loop_
_entity_poly.entity_id
_entity_poly.type
_entity_poly.pdbx_seq_one_letter_code
_entity_poly.pdbx_strand_id
1 'polypeptide(L)'
;MLDSLKFANHHPTQEDRATELLHVRISRELEAARDDLITEWKRLPDVISLSHVSILQAANLIQEIQEASVLTNHPEVSGQVSLPSNPVGDVKSVVKAWRSRSYALSDPLSFWTDIHQWRIHHYNTAIKLLQQMEGNQPSQLQQGLLPVYSAANSQLMIAHAARKAGLINVAIDRISRIHTLSALPAMDAYFSLRELLKCLMQRAFMPNLTEEQKHSALMEAFAVIQKTSINTFTKENIAKLYSLRGKILAELEKYEDASHSFKTAALLHENVAGGNSVWLHWADFLESRLDAENTEEAALNAGMEALIGIMEGARMENELRARKYVVRVLWLMKKLSVYGSRAEKEVDAKLEKYGTGIPANNWLPWLPQLVAELQIRPSIAIARIISHIGELSEQQVFYAIAASQPLDFILENVSTALDPLKNDQDNLVTSQNLFRNIIRKLCQSRPVEISSLCRLLFELNSVKEHWLEHTLHKVNHLKHRLFGFAYKNLDCLTSLLIPEKFLLEIRNWRCSLNDFTGFEEISEDIKKCAQDMESAFDIQKGRNDKLINLLNIVVKWSSLLTVKFDKLPSKKLIRNVSHILASYSSKVANVEIFSRHYATKNKEFSAIIYRFMPYYFVIRRADVITRRISVRTLSGRVYCYYLTKHYDTNREASGIHQLFALINHFLTKEKETCRRFLQLAVPHFAYFGNMSLLECTNKMNSLYTFEEILNAILKNKTDVSSSAKLIEKFYDHISESVNVTDQVLLDEFYHITSENILPIDSLSKWIVPRYEDPTHYYTLRKQVALNMSVLSICEYILHLNPATLHGLCLNMKTGQIMNVDYFFGLKPQTLELEVDRVVPYRMSPNLHKFLGFSVEGHYNCSIVATIRCLHARKIVTYAQLFLWDSFSRQKQLPVAEIFKLARSAGKLIESRLNDLYKTESLAEYIAQLTQTARKDENLARLDPRLHPWF
;
A
#
# COMPACT_ATOMS: atom_id res chain seq x y z
N MET A 1 29.40 -24.92 4.99
CA MET A 1 30.79 -25.34 5.27
C MET A 1 31.65 -24.09 5.29
N LEU A 2 32.42 -23.93 6.36
CA LEU A 2 33.19 -22.77 6.88
C LEU A 2 32.81 -22.65 8.38
N ASP A 3 33.10 -23.70 9.14
CA ASP A 3 34.36 -23.98 9.84
C ASP A 3 34.33 -23.42 11.26
N SER A 4 34.18 -24.39 12.15
CA SER A 4 34.53 -24.40 13.56
C SER A 4 35.75 -23.53 13.88
N LEU A 5 35.53 -22.40 14.53
CA LEU A 5 36.58 -21.68 15.25
C LEU A 5 36.40 -21.93 16.74
N LYS A 6 37.38 -22.67 17.26
CA LYS A 6 37.56 -23.08 18.65
C LYS A 6 37.48 -21.84 19.55
N PHE A 7 36.52 -21.85 20.46
CA PHE A 7 36.54 -21.01 21.65
C PHE A 7 37.86 -21.29 22.40
N ALA A 8 38.73 -20.29 22.49
CA ALA A 8 39.82 -20.29 23.45
C ALA A 8 39.21 -20.05 24.83
N ASN A 9 38.72 -21.13 25.44
CA ASN A 9 38.25 -21.12 26.82
C ASN A 9 39.43 -20.85 27.75
N HIS A 10 39.50 -19.66 28.34
CA HIS A 10 40.09 -19.53 29.66
C HIS A 10 39.15 -20.26 30.64
N HIS A 11 39.46 -21.51 30.92
CA HIS A 11 38.79 -22.25 31.99
C HIS A 11 39.38 -21.81 33.33
N PRO A 12 38.60 -21.18 34.22
CA PRO A 12 39.00 -21.10 35.62
C PRO A 12 39.02 -22.52 36.21
N THR A 13 40.03 -22.78 37.02
CA THR A 13 40.32 -24.01 37.74
C THR A 13 39.08 -24.55 38.47
N GLN A 14 38.94 -25.88 38.45
CA GLN A 14 37.75 -26.61 38.87
C GLN A 14 37.44 -26.46 40.38
N GLU A 15 38.42 -26.01 41.18
CA GLU A 15 38.35 -25.84 42.63
C GLU A 15 37.67 -24.53 43.08
N ASP A 16 37.69 -23.45 42.26
CA ASP A 16 37.02 -22.17 42.59
C ASP A 16 35.49 -22.22 42.39
N ARG A 17 34.99 -23.25 41.69
CA ARG A 17 33.57 -23.39 41.35
C ARG A 17 32.68 -23.86 42.50
N ALA A 18 33.27 -24.41 43.56
CA ALA A 18 32.52 -24.98 44.69
C ALA A 18 32.26 -23.98 45.82
N THR A 19 33.01 -22.87 45.88
CA THR A 19 32.98 -21.88 46.96
C THR A 19 32.40 -20.53 46.55
N GLU A 20 32.31 -20.22 45.26
CA GLU A 20 31.67 -18.99 44.77
C GLU A 20 30.14 -19.06 44.85
N LEU A 21 29.52 -18.03 45.43
CA LEU A 21 28.07 -17.82 45.42
C LEU A 21 27.56 -17.90 43.97
N LEU A 22 26.57 -18.78 43.71
CA LEU A 22 26.00 -19.00 42.38
C LEU A 22 25.59 -17.70 41.68
N HIS A 23 25.08 -16.72 42.44
CA HIS A 23 24.74 -15.40 41.92
C HIS A 23 25.95 -14.63 41.38
N VAL A 24 27.09 -14.67 42.06
CA VAL A 24 28.34 -13.98 41.64
C VAL A 24 28.89 -14.59 40.36
N ARG A 25 28.77 -15.91 40.23
CA ARG A 25 29.15 -16.61 39.01
C ARG A 25 28.23 -16.25 37.85
N ILE A 26 26.92 -16.24 38.07
CA ILE A 26 25.94 -15.84 37.05
C ILE A 26 26.19 -14.41 36.59
N SER A 27 26.42 -13.45 37.51
CA SER A 27 26.68 -12.07 37.15
C SER A 27 27.96 -11.89 36.33
N ARG A 28 29.05 -12.62 36.68
CA ARG A 28 30.33 -12.57 35.94
C ARG A 28 30.17 -13.08 34.50
N GLU A 29 29.50 -14.21 34.32
CA GLU A 29 29.26 -14.78 32.97
C GLU A 29 28.35 -13.88 32.14
N LEU A 30 27.36 -13.22 32.75
CA LEU A 30 26.48 -12.26 32.07
C LEU A 30 27.21 -10.98 31.67
N GLU A 31 28.16 -10.49 32.48
CA GLU A 31 29.03 -9.38 32.12
C GLU A 31 29.95 -9.72 30.94
N ALA A 32 30.62 -10.88 30.98
CA ALA A 32 31.44 -11.36 29.87
C ALA A 32 30.63 -11.47 28.56
N ALA A 33 29.44 -12.05 28.63
CA ALA A 33 28.55 -12.16 27.47
C ALA A 33 28.10 -10.78 26.93
N ARG A 34 27.92 -9.77 27.79
CA ARG A 34 27.61 -8.40 27.37
C ARG A 34 28.77 -7.76 26.61
N ASP A 35 29.98 -7.91 27.11
CA ASP A 35 31.18 -7.39 26.47
C ASP A 35 31.38 -8.03 25.09
N ASP A 36 31.20 -9.35 24.98
CA ASP A 36 31.23 -10.06 23.70
C ASP A 36 30.21 -9.48 22.70
N LEU A 37 28.96 -9.27 23.11
CA LEU A 37 27.94 -8.66 22.22
C LEU A 37 28.31 -7.25 21.77
N ILE A 38 28.94 -6.45 22.64
CA ILE A 38 29.40 -5.10 22.30
C ILE A 38 30.55 -5.16 21.28
N THR A 39 31.47 -6.13 21.43
CA THR A 39 32.56 -6.31 20.45
C THR A 39 32.00 -6.71 19.08
N GLU A 40 31.04 -7.62 19.03
CA GLU A 40 30.38 -8.02 17.77
C GLU A 40 29.59 -6.87 17.13
N TRP A 41 28.90 -6.05 17.93
CA TRP A 41 28.22 -4.87 17.41
C TRP A 41 29.20 -3.90 16.73
N LYS A 42 30.36 -3.64 17.35
CA LYS A 42 31.39 -2.76 16.80
C LYS A 42 32.08 -3.31 15.54
N ARG A 43 32.01 -4.63 15.29
CA ARG A 43 32.54 -5.25 14.07
C ARG A 43 31.64 -5.05 12.85
N LEU A 44 30.35 -4.75 13.07
CA LEU A 44 29.40 -4.53 11.99
C LEU A 44 29.47 -3.09 11.46
N PRO A 45 29.02 -2.85 10.21
CA PRO A 45 28.95 -1.50 9.66
C PRO A 45 27.97 -0.60 10.43
N ASP A 46 28.23 0.71 10.45
CA ASP A 46 27.37 1.72 11.10
C ASP A 46 25.92 1.73 10.58
N VAL A 47 25.71 1.25 9.34
CA VAL A 47 24.38 1.08 8.76
C VAL A 47 23.68 -0.11 9.41
N ILE A 48 22.73 0.20 10.30
CA ILE A 48 21.90 -0.80 10.98
C ILE A 48 21.18 -1.67 9.95
N SER A 49 21.34 -2.98 10.08
CA SER A 49 20.84 -3.98 9.13
C SER A 49 20.35 -5.25 9.85
N LEU A 50 19.85 -6.22 9.09
CA LEU A 50 19.33 -7.49 9.64
C LEU A 50 20.36 -8.29 10.45
N SER A 51 21.67 -8.10 10.23
CA SER A 51 22.71 -8.76 11.03
C SER A 51 22.65 -8.34 12.50
N HIS A 52 22.36 -7.06 12.76
CA HIS A 52 22.28 -6.49 14.10
C HIS A 52 21.10 -7.04 14.92
N VAL A 53 20.05 -7.56 14.25
CA VAL A 53 18.86 -8.10 14.93
C VAL A 53 19.21 -9.28 15.82
N SER A 54 20.13 -10.16 15.37
CA SER A 54 20.56 -11.32 16.15
C SER A 54 21.27 -10.93 17.46
N ILE A 55 22.07 -9.87 17.43
CA ILE A 55 22.77 -9.31 18.59
C ILE A 55 21.76 -8.71 19.57
N LEU A 56 20.75 -7.97 19.07
CA LEU A 56 19.68 -7.40 19.92
C LEU A 56 18.82 -8.50 20.56
N GLN A 57 18.55 -9.58 19.83
CA GLN A 57 17.83 -10.75 20.33
C GLN A 57 18.62 -11.45 21.45
N ALA A 58 19.94 -11.64 21.27
CA ALA A 58 20.82 -12.19 22.31
C ALA A 58 20.89 -11.27 23.54
N ALA A 59 20.99 -9.95 23.34
CA ALA A 59 20.99 -8.98 24.44
C ALA A 59 19.70 -9.04 25.27
N ASN A 60 18.54 -9.23 24.62
CA ASN A 60 17.28 -9.43 25.33
C ASN A 60 17.28 -10.72 26.17
N LEU A 61 17.84 -11.81 25.65
CA LEU A 61 17.96 -13.07 26.40
C LEU A 61 18.85 -12.91 27.64
N ILE A 62 20.02 -12.28 27.50
CA ILE A 62 20.93 -11.98 28.63
C ILE A 62 20.20 -11.17 29.69
N GLN A 63 19.40 -10.17 29.27
CA GLN A 63 18.62 -9.36 30.19
C GLN A 63 17.52 -10.16 30.92
N GLU A 64 16.81 -11.06 30.24
CA GLU A 64 15.82 -11.94 30.89
C GLU A 64 16.48 -12.90 31.88
N ILE A 65 17.67 -13.43 31.58
CA ILE A 65 18.42 -14.29 32.52
C ILE A 65 18.89 -13.49 33.75
N GLN A 66 19.38 -12.27 33.56
CA GLN A 66 19.75 -11.37 34.67
C GLN A 66 18.54 -11.04 35.57
N GLU A 67 17.35 -10.90 35.01
CA GLU A 67 16.12 -10.68 35.80
C GLU A 67 15.68 -11.95 36.51
N ALA A 68 15.87 -13.11 35.88
CA ALA A 68 15.57 -14.40 36.48
C ALA A 68 16.51 -14.75 37.64
N SER A 69 17.75 -14.25 37.64
CA SER A 69 18.71 -14.52 38.73
C SER A 69 18.27 -13.94 40.07
N VAL A 70 17.42 -12.90 40.06
CA VAL A 70 16.76 -12.38 41.27
C VAL A 70 15.94 -13.47 41.97
N LEU A 71 15.30 -14.36 41.20
CA LEU A 71 14.49 -15.46 41.73
C LEU A 71 15.33 -16.55 42.39
N THR A 72 16.59 -16.70 41.95
CA THR A 72 17.53 -17.68 42.54
C THR A 72 18.22 -17.17 43.80
N ASN A 73 18.10 -15.88 44.12
CA ASN A 73 18.70 -15.26 45.30
C ASN A 73 17.88 -15.47 46.58
N HIS A 74 16.68 -16.04 46.49
CA HIS A 74 15.82 -16.26 47.66
C HIS A 74 16.40 -17.31 48.62
N PRO A 75 16.25 -17.12 49.95
CA PRO A 75 16.76 -18.01 50.99
C PRO A 75 16.40 -19.49 50.81
N GLU A 76 15.20 -19.76 50.31
CA GLU A 76 14.67 -21.12 50.08
C GLU A 76 15.34 -21.85 48.90
N VAL A 77 15.95 -21.10 47.98
CA VAL A 77 16.68 -21.63 46.82
C VAL A 77 18.19 -21.57 47.04
N SER A 78 18.69 -20.53 47.73
CA SER A 78 20.12 -20.32 48.01
C SER A 78 20.61 -20.95 49.31
N GLY A 79 19.71 -21.39 50.19
CA GLY A 79 20.03 -21.97 51.49
C GLY A 79 20.50 -20.97 52.56
N GLN A 80 20.37 -19.65 52.32
CA GLN A 80 20.92 -18.62 53.21
C GLN A 80 19.86 -17.69 53.82
N VAL A 81 19.89 -17.55 55.15
CA VAL A 81 18.99 -16.70 55.94
C VAL A 81 19.52 -15.26 55.97
N SER A 82 19.16 -14.42 55.01
CA SER A 82 19.30 -12.97 55.21
C SER A 82 18.37 -12.14 54.32
N LEU A 83 17.64 -11.24 54.98
CA LEU A 83 16.66 -10.24 54.52
C LEU A 83 15.20 -10.72 54.39
N PRO A 84 14.22 -9.86 54.75
CA PRO A 84 12.81 -10.14 54.48
C PRO A 84 12.58 -10.08 52.97
N SER A 85 12.70 -11.23 52.30
CA SER A 85 12.43 -11.33 50.88
C SER A 85 10.93 -11.46 50.66
N ASN A 86 10.36 -10.69 49.73
CA ASN A 86 9.00 -10.86 49.25
C ASN A 86 9.03 -11.60 47.91
N PRO A 87 9.24 -12.93 47.89
CA PRO A 87 9.41 -13.71 46.66
C PRO A 87 8.21 -13.58 45.73
N VAL A 88 7.01 -13.44 46.30
CA VAL A 88 5.77 -13.23 45.54
C VAL A 88 5.78 -11.88 44.82
N GLY A 89 6.26 -10.82 45.47
CA GLY A 89 6.44 -9.50 44.88
C GLY A 89 7.47 -9.50 43.74
N ASP A 90 8.60 -10.17 43.97
CA ASP A 90 9.71 -10.25 43.00
C ASP A 90 9.32 -11.07 41.77
N VAL A 91 8.72 -12.26 41.95
CA VAL A 91 8.15 -13.07 40.86
C VAL A 91 7.11 -12.27 40.07
N LYS A 92 6.22 -11.55 40.75
CA LYS A 92 5.19 -10.73 40.10
C LYS A 92 5.82 -9.60 39.27
N SER A 93 6.89 -8.98 39.76
CA SER A 93 7.62 -7.93 39.04
C SER A 93 8.25 -8.45 37.74
N VAL A 94 8.94 -9.60 37.81
CA VAL A 94 9.59 -10.26 36.67
C VAL A 94 8.55 -10.72 35.65
N VAL A 95 7.49 -11.40 36.09
CA VAL A 95 6.39 -11.82 35.21
C VAL A 95 5.73 -10.62 34.52
N LYS A 96 5.52 -9.51 35.24
CA LYS A 96 4.93 -8.29 34.67
C LYS A 96 5.85 -7.66 33.62
N ALA A 97 7.16 -7.62 33.87
CA ALA A 97 8.15 -7.13 32.91
C ALA A 97 8.22 -8.01 31.65
N TRP A 98 8.23 -9.34 31.80
CA TRP A 98 8.26 -10.25 30.65
C TRP A 98 6.95 -10.26 29.84
N ARG A 99 5.82 -9.99 30.49
CA ARG A 99 4.53 -9.80 29.80
C ARG A 99 4.46 -8.49 29.01
N SER A 100 5.16 -7.43 29.44
CA SER A 100 5.22 -6.17 28.69
C SER A 100 6.24 -6.19 27.55
N ARG A 101 7.29 -7.03 27.65
CA ARG A 101 8.24 -7.30 26.56
C ARG A 101 7.69 -8.34 25.59
N SER A 102 6.93 -7.85 24.61
CA SER A 102 6.43 -8.64 23.48
C SER A 102 7.46 -8.75 22.36
N TYR A 103 7.47 -9.91 21.70
CA TYR A 103 8.24 -10.15 20.48
C TYR A 103 7.73 -9.34 19.28
N ALA A 104 8.60 -9.15 18.28
CA ALA A 104 8.19 -8.61 17.00
C ALA A 104 7.61 -9.72 16.11
N LEU A 105 6.65 -9.37 15.24
CA LEU A 105 6.10 -10.29 14.24
C LEU A 105 7.18 -10.79 13.26
N SER A 106 8.20 -9.96 13.00
CA SER A 106 9.32 -10.24 12.11
C SER A 106 10.31 -11.28 12.64
N ASP A 107 10.28 -11.58 13.94
CA ASP A 107 11.27 -12.45 14.57
C ASP A 107 11.16 -13.91 14.09
N PRO A 108 12.30 -14.63 13.97
CA PRO A 108 12.30 -16.03 13.55
C PRO A 108 11.59 -16.92 14.58
N LEU A 109 11.05 -18.05 14.11
CA LEU A 109 10.33 -18.97 14.98
C LEU A 109 11.25 -19.59 16.04
N SER A 110 12.53 -19.82 15.71
CA SER A 110 13.54 -20.31 16.65
C SER A 110 13.67 -19.39 17.87
N PHE A 111 13.84 -18.09 17.65
CA PHE A 111 13.90 -17.11 18.74
C PHE A 111 12.65 -17.12 19.62
N TRP A 112 11.46 -17.23 19.02
CA TRP A 112 10.21 -17.34 19.78
C TRP A 112 10.17 -18.60 20.64
N THR A 113 10.55 -19.75 20.07
CA THR A 113 10.57 -21.01 20.82
C THR A 113 11.58 -20.95 21.95
N ASP A 114 12.75 -20.37 21.71
CA ASP A 114 13.85 -20.30 22.67
C ASP A 114 13.47 -19.42 23.86
N ILE A 115 13.00 -18.19 23.62
CA ILE A 115 12.55 -17.30 24.71
C ILE A 115 11.44 -17.94 25.54
N HIS A 116 10.41 -18.50 24.89
CA HIS A 116 9.32 -19.09 25.66
C HIS A 116 9.73 -20.35 26.41
N GLN A 117 10.67 -21.15 25.87
CA GLN A 117 11.23 -22.28 26.60
C GLN A 117 12.01 -21.85 27.84
N TRP A 118 12.86 -20.82 27.73
CA TRP A 118 13.54 -20.21 28.87
C TRP A 118 12.55 -19.68 29.91
N ARG A 119 11.51 -18.95 29.46
CA ARG A 119 10.45 -18.47 30.36
C ARG A 119 9.71 -19.60 31.04
N ILE A 120 9.36 -20.68 30.33
CA ILE A 120 8.72 -21.87 30.93
C ILE A 120 9.64 -22.50 31.99
N HIS A 121 10.95 -22.61 31.71
CA HIS A 121 11.91 -23.10 32.69
C HIS A 121 11.90 -22.25 33.97
N HIS A 122 12.00 -20.92 33.83
CA HIS A 122 11.98 -19.99 34.96
C HIS A 122 10.62 -19.93 35.69
N TYR A 123 9.51 -20.10 34.97
CA TYR A 123 8.19 -20.21 35.60
C TYR A 123 8.06 -21.50 36.39
N ASN A 124 8.56 -22.63 35.88
CA ASN A 124 8.55 -23.89 36.62
C ASN A 124 9.42 -23.84 37.88
N THR A 125 10.56 -23.15 37.85
CA THR A 125 11.35 -22.92 39.07
C THR A 125 10.61 -22.02 40.07
N ALA A 126 9.96 -20.95 39.60
CA ALA A 126 9.14 -20.09 40.45
C ALA A 126 7.93 -20.82 41.06
N ILE A 127 7.28 -21.71 40.30
CA ILE A 127 6.18 -22.57 40.79
C ILE A 127 6.67 -23.46 41.92
N LYS A 128 7.83 -24.12 41.76
CA LYS A 128 8.42 -24.98 42.81
C LYS A 128 8.72 -24.20 44.08
N LEU A 129 9.30 -23.00 43.95
CA LEU A 129 9.59 -22.11 45.08
C LEU A 129 8.31 -21.73 45.83
N LEU A 130 7.28 -21.27 45.11
CA LEU A 130 6.02 -20.86 45.72
C LEU A 130 5.25 -22.04 46.34
N GLN A 131 5.30 -23.23 45.74
CA GLN A 131 4.71 -24.45 46.31
C GLN A 131 5.39 -24.91 47.61
N GLN A 132 6.72 -24.75 47.71
CA GLN A 132 7.45 -25.05 48.94
C GLN A 132 7.04 -24.12 50.09
N MET A 133 6.63 -22.88 49.77
CA MET A 133 6.17 -21.89 50.76
C MET A 133 4.71 -22.01 51.15
N GLU A 134 3.85 -22.50 50.26
CA GLU A 134 2.44 -22.79 50.56
C GLU A 134 2.27 -23.81 51.70
N GLY A 135 3.25 -24.69 51.90
CA GLY A 135 3.29 -25.59 53.07
C GLY A 135 3.37 -24.87 54.42
N ASN A 136 3.83 -23.61 54.46
CA ASN A 136 4.10 -22.86 55.68
C ASN A 136 3.06 -21.76 56.00
N GLN A 137 2.30 -21.22 55.03
CA GLN A 137 1.18 -20.29 55.27
C GLN A 137 0.05 -20.39 54.21
N PRO A 138 -1.19 -20.74 54.58
CA PRO A 138 -2.29 -20.98 53.62
C PRO A 138 -3.03 -19.73 53.10
N SER A 139 -2.68 -18.51 53.53
CA SER A 139 -3.46 -17.28 53.23
C SER A 139 -3.14 -16.59 51.89
N GLN A 140 -2.21 -17.12 51.07
CA GLN A 140 -1.77 -16.51 49.79
C GLN A 140 -2.10 -17.33 48.52
N LEU A 141 -3.08 -18.23 48.57
CA LEU A 141 -3.49 -19.15 47.49
C LEU A 141 -3.67 -18.54 46.08
N GLN A 142 -4.09 -17.27 45.97
CA GLN A 142 -4.31 -16.64 44.66
C GLN A 142 -3.03 -16.09 44.00
N GLN A 143 -1.97 -15.83 44.78
CA GLN A 143 -0.76 -15.19 44.26
C GLN A 143 0.27 -16.22 43.74
N GLY A 144 0.25 -17.45 44.26
CA GLY A 144 1.07 -18.59 43.79
C GLY A 144 0.74 -19.09 42.38
N LEU A 145 -0.46 -18.77 41.87
CA LEU A 145 -0.96 -19.24 40.56
C LEU A 145 -0.48 -18.40 39.37
N LEU A 146 0.04 -17.19 39.59
CA LEU A 146 0.44 -16.28 38.50
C LEU A 146 1.54 -16.87 37.58
N PRO A 147 2.57 -17.57 38.09
CA PRO A 147 3.55 -18.25 37.25
C PRO A 147 2.96 -19.43 36.46
N VAL A 148 2.02 -20.17 37.04
CA VAL A 148 1.28 -21.26 36.36
C VAL A 148 0.55 -20.72 35.14
N TYR A 149 -0.17 -19.60 35.31
CA TYR A 149 -0.88 -18.93 34.21
C TYR A 149 0.08 -18.38 33.14
N SER A 150 1.24 -17.89 33.57
CA SER A 150 2.26 -17.37 32.64
C SER A 150 2.96 -18.47 31.85
N ALA A 151 3.14 -19.66 32.44
CA ALA A 151 3.61 -20.86 31.76
C ALA A 151 2.58 -21.37 30.73
N ALA A 152 1.29 -21.44 31.10
CA ALA A 152 0.20 -21.79 30.18
C ALA A 152 0.16 -20.83 28.98
N ASN A 153 0.22 -19.53 29.23
CA ASN A 153 0.25 -18.51 28.18
C ASN A 153 1.48 -18.66 27.26
N SER A 154 2.65 -18.99 27.80
CA SER A 154 3.86 -19.20 26.98
C SER A 154 3.74 -20.44 26.08
N GLN A 155 3.19 -21.54 26.58
CA GLN A 155 2.88 -22.73 25.75
C GLN A 155 1.87 -22.39 24.64
N LEU A 156 0.83 -21.61 24.97
CA LEU A 156 -0.16 -21.16 24.01
C LEU A 156 0.47 -20.27 22.91
N MET A 157 1.41 -19.38 23.27
CA MET A 157 2.11 -18.55 22.28
C MET A 157 2.99 -19.38 21.34
N ILE A 158 3.69 -20.41 21.86
CA ILE A 158 4.44 -21.37 21.02
C ILE A 158 3.48 -22.10 20.07
N ALA A 159 2.36 -22.61 20.56
CA ALA A 159 1.36 -23.30 19.75
C ALA A 159 0.79 -22.38 18.65
N HIS A 160 0.49 -21.13 19.00
CA HIS A 160 0.03 -20.11 18.06
C HIS A 160 1.05 -19.83 16.96
N ALA A 161 2.33 -19.71 17.32
CA ALA A 161 3.42 -19.48 16.38
C ALA A 161 3.64 -20.68 15.44
N ALA A 162 3.60 -21.90 15.98
CA ALA A 162 3.69 -23.14 15.22
C ALA A 162 2.54 -23.28 14.20
N ARG A 163 1.30 -23.00 14.63
CA ARG A 163 0.12 -23.01 13.74
C ARG A 163 0.27 -22.01 12.58
N LYS A 164 0.72 -20.79 12.87
CA LYS A 164 0.97 -19.77 11.84
C LYS A 164 2.10 -20.16 10.88
N ALA A 165 3.09 -20.92 11.35
CA ALA A 165 4.14 -21.46 10.50
C ALA A 165 3.70 -22.69 9.68
N GLY A 166 2.47 -23.17 9.86
CA GLY A 166 1.96 -24.38 9.20
C GLY A 166 2.33 -25.70 9.89
N LEU A 167 3.00 -25.66 11.04
CA LEU A 167 3.40 -26.82 11.84
C LEU A 167 2.25 -27.26 12.77
N ILE A 168 1.17 -27.78 12.20
CA ILE A 168 -0.08 -28.06 12.92
C ILE A 168 0.11 -29.13 14.02
N ASN A 169 0.84 -30.21 13.73
CA ASN A 169 1.05 -31.30 14.69
C ASN A 169 1.82 -30.82 15.94
N VAL A 170 2.83 -29.97 15.73
CA VAL A 170 3.59 -29.36 16.84
C VAL A 170 2.69 -28.43 17.66
N ALA A 171 1.80 -27.68 17.01
CA ALA A 171 0.85 -26.83 17.73
C ALA A 171 -0.12 -27.64 18.61
N ILE A 172 -0.64 -28.76 18.10
CA ILE A 172 -1.55 -29.65 18.85
C ILE A 172 -0.84 -30.29 20.05
N ASP A 173 0.39 -30.81 19.87
CA ASP A 173 1.20 -31.36 20.97
C ASP A 173 1.42 -30.30 22.06
N ARG A 174 1.80 -29.08 21.70
CA ARG A 174 1.98 -27.99 22.67
C ARG A 174 0.71 -27.63 23.42
N ILE A 175 -0.46 -27.70 22.76
CA ILE A 175 -1.76 -27.49 23.43
C ILE A 175 -2.07 -28.64 24.39
N SER A 176 -1.79 -29.90 24.04
CA SER A 176 -2.00 -31.03 24.96
C SER A 176 -1.19 -30.92 26.25
N ARG A 177 0.03 -30.37 26.18
CA ARG A 177 0.88 -30.09 27.35
C ARG A 177 0.36 -28.99 28.26
N ILE A 178 -0.59 -28.16 27.81
CA ILE A 178 -1.24 -27.20 28.71
C ILE A 178 -2.12 -27.94 29.72
N HIS A 179 -2.74 -29.05 29.32
CA HIS A 179 -3.60 -29.85 30.20
C HIS A 179 -2.85 -30.61 31.29
N THR A 180 -1.51 -30.65 31.26
CA THR A 180 -0.69 -31.24 32.33
C THR A 180 -0.43 -30.28 33.49
N LEU A 181 -0.90 -29.02 33.41
CA LEU A 181 -0.78 -28.02 34.49
C LEU A 181 -1.86 -28.24 35.55
N SER A 182 -1.49 -28.11 36.83
CA SER A 182 -2.32 -28.49 38.00
C SER A 182 -3.60 -27.67 38.17
N ALA A 183 -3.67 -26.45 37.66
CA ALA A 183 -4.85 -25.61 37.68
C ALA A 183 -4.93 -24.75 36.42
N LEU A 184 -5.96 -24.97 35.58
CA LEU A 184 -6.23 -24.15 34.40
C LEU A 184 -7.41 -23.20 34.64
N PRO A 185 -7.22 -21.88 34.54
CA PRO A 185 -8.32 -20.92 34.54
C PRO A 185 -9.25 -21.13 33.34
N ALA A 186 -10.52 -20.79 33.52
CA ALA A 186 -11.52 -20.81 32.45
C ALA A 186 -11.09 -19.99 31.22
N MET A 187 -10.35 -18.88 31.41
CA MET A 187 -9.84 -18.06 30.30
C MET A 187 -8.77 -18.78 29.46
N ASP A 188 -7.81 -19.45 30.11
CA ASP A 188 -6.75 -20.18 29.41
C ASP A 188 -7.30 -21.43 28.73
N ALA A 189 -8.30 -22.09 29.36
CA ALA A 189 -9.05 -23.20 28.77
C ALA A 189 -9.83 -22.77 27.51
N TYR A 190 -10.42 -21.57 27.52
CA TYR A 190 -11.04 -21.01 26.33
C TYR A 190 -10.02 -20.77 25.20
N PHE A 191 -8.86 -20.17 25.52
CA PHE A 191 -7.85 -19.87 24.50
C PHE A 191 -7.21 -21.13 23.92
N SER A 192 -6.95 -22.16 24.73
CA SER A 192 -6.46 -23.45 24.27
C SER A 192 -7.48 -24.15 23.36
N LEU A 193 -8.75 -24.18 23.75
CA LEU A 193 -9.85 -24.70 22.94
C LEU A 193 -9.95 -23.94 21.60
N ARG A 194 -9.90 -22.61 21.64
CA ARG A 194 -9.98 -21.77 20.44
C ARG A 194 -8.82 -22.02 19.48
N GLU A 195 -7.58 -22.12 19.96
CA GLU A 195 -6.43 -22.41 19.09
C GLU A 195 -6.45 -23.86 18.59
N LEU A 196 -6.94 -24.83 19.38
CA LEU A 196 -7.14 -26.21 18.93
C LEU A 196 -8.14 -26.26 17.77
N LEU A 197 -9.30 -25.62 17.90
CA LEU A 197 -10.30 -25.54 16.84
C LEU A 197 -9.72 -24.92 15.57
N LYS A 198 -8.91 -23.86 15.69
CA LYS A 198 -8.21 -23.28 14.53
C LYS A 198 -7.18 -24.23 13.93
N CYS A 199 -6.45 -25.01 14.74
CA CYS A 199 -5.52 -26.03 14.25
C CYS A 199 -6.26 -27.10 13.43
N LEU A 200 -7.37 -27.62 13.97
CA LEU A 200 -8.20 -28.64 13.32
C LEU A 200 -8.82 -28.11 12.02
N MET A 201 -9.32 -26.87 12.02
CA MET A 201 -9.78 -26.21 10.80
C MET A 201 -8.66 -26.05 9.78
N GLN A 202 -7.49 -25.56 10.19
CA GLN A 202 -6.36 -25.39 9.25
C GLN A 202 -5.89 -26.73 8.68
N ARG A 203 -5.98 -27.82 9.45
CA ARG A 203 -5.72 -29.18 8.99
C ARG A 203 -6.70 -29.63 7.92
N ALA A 204 -7.97 -29.25 8.02
CA ALA A 204 -9.00 -29.55 7.03
C ALA A 204 -8.79 -28.81 5.68
N PHE A 205 -8.05 -27.70 5.66
CA PHE A 205 -7.80 -26.88 4.46
C PHE A 205 -6.35 -26.95 3.96
N MET A 206 -5.55 -27.93 4.39
CA MET A 206 -4.22 -28.11 3.82
C MET A 206 -4.32 -28.61 2.36
N PRO A 207 -3.44 -28.14 1.46
CA PRO A 207 -3.40 -28.66 0.10
C PRO A 207 -3.00 -30.14 0.15
N ASN A 208 -3.65 -30.98 -0.66
CA ASN A 208 -3.38 -32.42 -0.86
C ASN A 208 -4.11 -33.42 0.08
N LEU A 209 -5.18 -33.04 0.78
CA LEU A 209 -6.03 -33.99 1.52
C LEU A 209 -7.20 -34.51 0.69
N THR A 210 -7.60 -35.77 0.90
CA THR A 210 -8.86 -36.30 0.37
C THR A 210 -10.06 -35.70 1.09
N GLU A 211 -11.22 -35.60 0.41
CA GLU A 211 -12.46 -35.07 1.00
C GLU A 211 -12.87 -35.82 2.28
N GLU A 212 -12.55 -37.12 2.39
CA GLU A 212 -12.78 -37.92 3.60
C GLU A 212 -11.95 -37.43 4.81
N GLN A 213 -10.67 -37.09 4.60
CA GLN A 213 -9.78 -36.60 5.65
C GLN A 213 -10.14 -35.18 6.09
N LYS A 214 -10.64 -34.37 5.14
CA LYS A 214 -11.22 -33.05 5.42
C LYS A 214 -12.48 -33.20 6.28
N HIS A 215 -13.38 -34.10 5.90
CA HIS A 215 -14.60 -34.37 6.65
C HIS A 215 -14.30 -34.90 8.06
N SER A 216 -13.36 -35.83 8.21
CA SER A 216 -12.99 -36.38 9.52
C SER A 216 -12.41 -35.31 10.46
N ALA A 217 -11.56 -34.42 9.95
CA ALA A 217 -10.99 -33.33 10.75
C ALA A 217 -12.04 -32.30 11.20
N LEU A 218 -13.04 -32.01 10.35
CA LEU A 218 -14.16 -31.13 10.68
C LEU A 218 -15.11 -31.77 11.70
N MET A 219 -15.38 -33.06 11.56
CA MET A 219 -16.20 -33.82 12.52
C MET A 219 -15.53 -33.93 13.89
N GLU A 220 -14.21 -34.10 13.93
CA GLU A 220 -13.43 -34.03 15.19
C GLU A 220 -13.57 -32.65 15.85
N ALA A 221 -13.41 -31.58 15.07
CA ALA A 221 -13.58 -30.21 15.59
C ALA A 221 -15.00 -29.97 16.13
N PHE A 222 -16.03 -30.47 15.45
CA PHE A 222 -17.41 -30.37 15.91
C PHE A 222 -17.65 -31.13 17.22
N ALA A 223 -17.13 -32.37 17.33
CA ALA A 223 -17.24 -33.18 18.53
C ALA A 223 -16.56 -32.52 19.75
N VAL A 224 -15.42 -31.85 19.54
CA VAL A 224 -14.73 -31.09 20.59
C VAL A 224 -15.60 -29.93 21.09
N ILE A 225 -16.25 -29.16 20.21
CA ILE A 225 -17.15 -28.08 20.62
C ILE A 225 -18.33 -28.62 21.42
N GLN A 226 -18.96 -29.70 20.95
CA GLN A 226 -20.15 -30.27 21.58
C GLN A 226 -19.89 -30.82 22.99
N LYS A 227 -18.68 -31.35 23.24
CA LYS A 227 -18.28 -31.89 24.54
C LYS A 227 -17.88 -30.83 25.56
N THR A 228 -17.71 -29.57 25.16
CA THR A 228 -17.25 -28.50 26.07
C THR A 228 -18.38 -27.92 26.93
N SER A 229 -18.16 -27.79 28.24
CA SER A 229 -19.13 -27.23 29.18
C SER A 229 -19.16 -25.70 29.11
N ILE A 230 -20.15 -25.16 28.39
CA ILE A 230 -20.30 -23.74 28.04
C ILE A 230 -20.51 -22.83 29.27
N ASN A 231 -21.06 -23.37 30.37
CA ASN A 231 -21.46 -22.60 31.56
C ASN A 231 -20.30 -21.92 32.31
N THR A 232 -19.05 -22.29 32.03
CA THR A 232 -17.85 -21.75 32.69
C THR A 232 -17.29 -20.50 32.02
N PHE A 233 -17.74 -20.16 30.81
CA PHE A 233 -17.18 -19.08 30.00
C PHE A 233 -18.03 -17.80 30.06
N THR A 234 -17.38 -16.67 29.78
CA THR A 234 -18.08 -15.39 29.62
C THR A 234 -18.97 -15.41 28.38
N LYS A 235 -20.08 -14.64 28.39
CA LYS A 235 -21.01 -14.53 27.25
C LYS A 235 -20.29 -14.21 25.92
N GLU A 236 -19.24 -13.39 25.96
CA GLU A 236 -18.43 -13.04 24.78
C GLU A 236 -17.65 -14.26 24.22
N ASN A 237 -17.03 -15.05 25.10
CA ASN A 237 -16.30 -16.24 24.72
C ASN A 237 -17.24 -17.30 24.14
N ILE A 238 -18.44 -17.44 24.72
CA ILE A 238 -19.51 -18.31 24.24
C ILE A 238 -19.94 -17.88 22.83
N ALA A 239 -20.22 -16.59 22.60
CA ALA A 239 -20.58 -16.08 21.27
C ALA A 239 -19.51 -16.41 20.21
N LYS A 240 -18.22 -16.24 20.55
CA LYS A 240 -17.12 -16.60 19.65
C LYS A 240 -17.05 -18.12 19.37
N LEU A 241 -17.33 -18.97 20.35
CA LEU A 241 -17.39 -20.43 20.13
C LEU A 241 -18.56 -20.81 19.21
N TYR A 242 -19.75 -20.24 19.42
CA TYR A 242 -20.89 -20.45 18.53
C TYR A 242 -20.62 -19.95 17.11
N SER A 243 -19.87 -18.86 16.95
CA SER A 243 -19.43 -18.40 15.61
C SER A 243 -18.49 -19.39 14.92
N LEU A 244 -17.57 -20.02 15.67
CA LEU A 244 -16.68 -21.05 15.13
C LEU A 244 -17.45 -22.34 14.82
N ARG A 245 -18.43 -22.70 15.67
CA ARG A 245 -19.36 -23.81 15.42
C ARG A 245 -20.15 -23.59 14.13
N GLY A 246 -20.75 -22.41 13.96
CA GLY A 246 -21.48 -22.04 12.74
C GLY A 246 -20.60 -22.14 11.50
N LYS A 247 -19.34 -21.73 11.59
CA LYS A 247 -18.38 -21.86 10.49
C LYS A 247 -18.06 -23.34 10.17
N ILE A 248 -17.79 -24.17 11.17
CA ILE A 248 -17.54 -25.61 10.96
C ILE A 248 -18.77 -26.28 10.34
N LEU A 249 -19.99 -25.93 10.81
CA LEU A 249 -21.24 -26.47 10.26
C LEU A 249 -21.50 -26.02 8.82
N ALA A 250 -21.16 -24.78 8.47
CA ALA A 250 -21.25 -24.29 7.10
C ALA A 250 -20.33 -25.07 6.14
N GLU A 251 -19.10 -25.37 6.58
CA GLU A 251 -18.15 -26.19 5.81
C GLU A 251 -18.54 -27.68 5.77
N LEU A 252 -19.39 -28.14 6.69
CA LEU A 252 -20.02 -29.46 6.70
C LEU A 252 -21.36 -29.49 5.92
N GLU A 253 -21.69 -28.42 5.19
CA GLU A 253 -22.91 -28.26 4.37
C GLU A 253 -24.24 -28.32 5.17
N LYS A 254 -24.20 -28.14 6.49
CA LYS A 254 -25.38 -28.07 7.36
C LYS A 254 -25.86 -26.64 7.55
N TYR A 255 -26.44 -26.06 6.50
CA TYR A 255 -26.77 -24.63 6.43
C TYR A 255 -27.77 -24.14 7.49
N GLU A 256 -28.80 -24.91 7.83
CA GLU A 256 -29.80 -24.52 8.83
C GLU A 256 -29.22 -24.46 10.26
N ASP A 257 -28.48 -25.50 10.66
CA ASP A 257 -27.81 -25.54 11.95
C ASP A 257 -26.72 -24.46 12.07
N ALA A 258 -26.05 -24.16 10.95
CA ALA A 258 -25.08 -23.08 10.87
C ALA A 258 -25.76 -21.72 11.07
N SER A 259 -26.88 -21.47 10.40
CA SER A 259 -27.70 -20.24 10.55
C SER A 259 -28.16 -20.06 11.99
N HIS A 260 -28.67 -21.11 12.63
CA HIS A 260 -29.05 -21.07 14.05
C HIS A 260 -27.86 -20.77 14.96
N SER A 261 -26.69 -21.39 14.71
CA SER A 261 -25.47 -21.15 15.47
C SER A 261 -24.95 -19.72 15.32
N PHE A 262 -25.11 -19.09 14.14
CA PHE A 262 -24.74 -17.69 13.95
C PHE A 262 -25.73 -16.72 14.57
N LYS A 263 -27.04 -16.97 14.47
CA LYS A 263 -28.09 -16.14 15.11
C LYS A 263 -27.94 -16.14 16.63
N THR A 264 -27.72 -17.31 17.23
CA THR A 264 -27.43 -17.43 18.68
C THR A 264 -26.16 -16.67 19.06
N ALA A 265 -25.11 -16.74 18.24
CA ALA A 265 -23.88 -15.98 18.48
C ALA A 265 -24.10 -14.45 18.41
N ALA A 266 -24.92 -13.97 17.47
CA ALA A 266 -25.24 -12.56 17.31
C ALA A 266 -26.06 -12.01 18.50
N LEU A 267 -27.11 -12.72 18.93
CA LEU A 267 -27.95 -12.34 20.07
C LEU A 267 -27.15 -12.25 21.39
N LEU A 268 -26.20 -13.15 21.59
CA LEU A 268 -25.31 -13.13 22.76
C LEU A 268 -24.33 -11.94 22.75
N HIS A 269 -24.14 -11.30 21.59
CA HIS A 269 -23.12 -10.28 21.37
C HIS A 269 -23.62 -8.83 21.47
N GLU A 270 -24.92 -8.57 21.41
CA GLU A 270 -25.55 -7.23 21.25
C GLU A 270 -25.08 -6.12 22.21
N ASN A 271 -24.30 -6.41 23.27
CA ASN A 271 -23.83 -5.44 24.27
C ASN A 271 -22.30 -5.43 24.56
N VAL A 272 -21.43 -6.04 23.74
CA VAL A 272 -19.99 -6.18 24.10
C VAL A 272 -19.02 -5.68 23.02
N ALA A 273 -18.09 -4.80 23.38
CA ALA A 273 -16.97 -4.43 22.51
C ALA A 273 -16.01 -5.62 22.31
N GLY A 274 -15.99 -6.25 21.12
CA GLY A 274 -15.01 -7.31 20.82
C GLY A 274 -15.46 -8.52 19.97
N GLY A 275 -16.74 -8.61 19.58
CA GLY A 275 -17.30 -9.72 18.78
C GLY A 275 -17.29 -9.50 17.28
N ASN A 276 -16.45 -8.61 16.76
CA ASN A 276 -16.45 -8.22 15.34
C ASN A 276 -16.17 -9.42 14.41
N SER A 277 -15.41 -10.41 14.90
CA SER A 277 -15.23 -11.67 14.18
C SER A 277 -16.51 -12.48 14.05
N VAL A 278 -17.44 -12.41 15.00
CA VAL A 278 -18.73 -13.12 14.94
C VAL A 278 -19.55 -12.60 13.77
N TRP A 279 -19.75 -11.28 13.72
CA TRP A 279 -20.44 -10.60 12.63
C TRP A 279 -19.79 -10.84 11.27
N LEU A 280 -18.45 -10.86 11.21
CA LEU A 280 -17.73 -11.16 9.97
C LEU A 280 -18.03 -12.57 9.44
N HIS A 281 -17.99 -13.59 10.31
CA HIS A 281 -18.26 -14.97 9.88
C HIS A 281 -19.73 -15.16 9.49
N TRP A 282 -20.66 -14.51 10.20
CA TRP A 282 -22.08 -14.53 9.82
C TRP A 282 -22.30 -13.85 8.46
N ALA A 283 -21.68 -12.71 8.22
CA ALA A 283 -21.73 -12.03 6.94
C ALA A 283 -21.09 -12.85 5.80
N ASP A 284 -19.95 -13.52 6.05
CA ASP A 284 -19.33 -14.44 5.07
C ASP A 284 -20.31 -15.55 4.66
N PHE A 285 -21.02 -16.14 5.62
CA PHE A 285 -22.03 -17.16 5.37
C PHE A 285 -23.21 -16.62 4.55
N LEU A 286 -23.74 -15.46 4.93
CA LEU A 286 -24.86 -14.82 4.23
C LEU A 286 -24.51 -14.36 2.82
N GLU A 287 -23.31 -13.82 2.60
CA GLU A 287 -22.81 -13.47 1.27
C GLU A 287 -22.65 -14.72 0.38
N SER A 288 -22.14 -15.83 0.94
CA SER A 288 -22.04 -17.11 0.22
C SER A 288 -23.42 -17.64 -0.18
N ARG A 289 -24.42 -17.51 0.70
CA ARG A 289 -25.81 -17.86 0.38
C ARG A 289 -26.39 -16.96 -0.72
N LEU A 290 -26.13 -15.66 -0.65
CA LEU A 290 -26.55 -14.70 -1.68
C LEU A 290 -25.92 -15.01 -3.05
N ASP A 291 -24.63 -15.39 -3.07
CA ASP A 291 -23.94 -15.77 -4.31
C ASP A 291 -24.46 -17.09 -4.91
N ALA A 292 -24.95 -18.01 -4.08
CA ALA A 292 -25.52 -19.29 -4.51
C ALA A 292 -26.96 -19.14 -5.03
N GLU A 293 -27.82 -18.42 -4.32
CA GLU A 293 -29.24 -18.27 -4.66
C GLU A 293 -29.47 -17.23 -5.78
N ASN A 294 -28.69 -16.14 -5.80
CA ASN A 294 -28.70 -15.08 -6.83
C ASN A 294 -30.10 -14.55 -7.23
N THR A 295 -31.07 -14.55 -6.31
CA THR A 295 -32.42 -14.00 -6.49
C THR A 295 -32.59 -12.65 -5.79
N GLU A 296 -33.59 -11.86 -6.21
CA GLU A 296 -33.95 -10.60 -5.53
C GLU A 296 -34.42 -10.85 -4.08
N GLU A 297 -35.11 -11.96 -3.82
CA GLU A 297 -35.55 -12.36 -2.47
C GLU A 297 -34.36 -12.68 -1.55
N ALA A 298 -33.36 -13.40 -2.05
CA ALA A 298 -32.11 -13.65 -1.33
C ALA A 298 -31.35 -12.34 -1.04
N ALA A 299 -31.39 -11.38 -1.97
CA ALA A 299 -30.80 -10.05 -1.78
C ALA A 299 -31.52 -9.25 -0.68
N LEU A 300 -32.86 -9.29 -0.65
CA LEU A 300 -33.66 -8.61 0.38
C LEU A 300 -33.54 -9.26 1.76
N ASN A 301 -33.40 -10.59 1.84
CA ASN A 301 -33.27 -11.31 3.10
C ASN A 301 -31.81 -11.45 3.53
N ALA A 302 -31.05 -12.34 2.89
CA ALA A 302 -29.67 -12.65 3.26
C ALA A 302 -28.72 -11.47 3.02
N GLY A 303 -28.89 -10.75 1.91
CA GLY A 303 -28.05 -9.61 1.55
C GLY A 303 -28.18 -8.42 2.52
N MET A 304 -29.40 -8.09 2.95
CA MET A 304 -29.64 -7.01 3.92
C MET A 304 -29.15 -7.38 5.32
N GLU A 305 -29.39 -8.62 5.77
CA GLU A 305 -28.83 -9.12 7.03
C GLU A 305 -27.30 -9.11 7.01
N ALA A 306 -26.67 -9.48 5.88
CA ALA A 306 -25.23 -9.41 5.72
C ALA A 306 -24.72 -7.97 5.82
N LEU A 307 -25.41 -7.01 5.16
CA LEU A 307 -25.08 -5.60 5.21
C LEU A 307 -25.11 -5.08 6.65
N ILE A 308 -26.17 -5.39 7.41
CA ILE A 308 -26.29 -5.01 8.82
C ILE A 308 -25.16 -5.65 9.65
N GLY A 309 -24.90 -6.95 9.47
CA GLY A 309 -23.84 -7.64 10.19
C GLY A 309 -22.47 -7.02 9.94
N ILE A 310 -22.14 -6.66 8.70
CA ILE A 310 -20.86 -6.02 8.38
C ILE A 310 -20.78 -4.60 8.98
N MET A 311 -21.88 -3.84 8.95
CA MET A 311 -21.93 -2.51 9.55
C MET A 311 -21.75 -2.54 11.07
N GLU A 312 -22.41 -3.47 11.77
CA GLU A 312 -22.20 -3.69 13.22
C GLU A 312 -20.76 -4.13 13.50
N GLY A 313 -20.22 -5.02 12.65
CA GLY A 313 -18.81 -5.41 12.70
C GLY A 313 -17.83 -4.25 12.43
N ALA A 314 -18.26 -3.18 11.74
CA ALA A 314 -17.45 -2.00 11.44
C ALA A 314 -17.43 -0.96 12.58
N ARG A 315 -18.28 -1.10 13.61
CA ARG A 315 -18.35 -0.22 14.80
C ARG A 315 -17.20 -0.44 15.80
N MET A 316 -15.99 -0.58 15.28
CA MET A 316 -14.80 -0.84 16.08
C MET A 316 -13.98 0.44 16.21
N GLU A 317 -13.33 0.64 17.36
CA GLU A 317 -12.40 1.76 17.55
C GLU A 317 -11.13 1.62 16.69
N ASN A 318 -10.75 0.39 16.34
CA ASN A 318 -9.55 0.14 15.55
C ASN A 318 -9.80 0.30 14.05
N GLU A 319 -9.45 1.48 13.53
CA GLU A 319 -9.57 1.86 12.11
C GLU A 319 -8.98 0.82 11.15
N LEU A 320 -7.77 0.34 11.43
CA LEU A 320 -7.03 -0.55 10.52
C LEU A 320 -7.76 -1.89 10.33
N ARG A 321 -8.35 -2.42 11.40
CA ARG A 321 -9.18 -3.63 11.31
C ARG A 321 -10.54 -3.32 10.67
N ALA A 322 -11.08 -2.10 10.85
CA ALA A 322 -12.39 -1.69 10.33
C ALA A 322 -12.38 -1.54 8.81
N ARG A 323 -11.24 -1.16 8.20
CA ARG A 323 -11.08 -1.02 6.75
C ARG A 323 -11.60 -2.21 5.94
N LYS A 324 -11.40 -3.45 6.42
CA LYS A 324 -11.92 -4.66 5.75
C LYS A 324 -13.45 -4.67 5.70
N TYR A 325 -14.11 -4.26 6.77
CA TYR A 325 -15.57 -4.23 6.85
C TYR A 325 -16.12 -3.12 5.95
N VAL A 326 -15.56 -1.92 6.03
CA VAL A 326 -16.03 -0.76 5.25
C VAL A 326 -15.97 -1.02 3.74
N VAL A 327 -14.90 -1.64 3.24
CA VAL A 327 -14.81 -2.02 1.81
C VAL A 327 -15.91 -2.97 1.40
N ARG A 328 -16.20 -3.96 2.25
CA ARG A 328 -17.27 -4.91 1.98
C ARG A 328 -18.64 -4.25 2.03
N VAL A 329 -18.88 -3.29 2.93
CA VAL A 329 -20.10 -2.48 2.91
C VAL A 329 -20.25 -1.76 1.58
N LEU A 330 -19.19 -1.09 1.10
CA LEU A 330 -19.21 -0.36 -0.17
C LEU A 330 -19.43 -1.28 -1.37
N TRP A 331 -18.80 -2.46 -1.39
CA TRP A 331 -18.96 -3.45 -2.45
C TRP A 331 -20.33 -4.11 -2.42
N LEU A 332 -20.81 -4.52 -1.24
CA LEU A 332 -22.12 -5.15 -1.07
C LEU A 332 -23.26 -4.18 -1.41
N MET A 333 -23.12 -2.90 -1.05
CA MET A 333 -24.04 -1.84 -1.49
C MET A 333 -24.14 -1.79 -3.02
N LYS A 334 -23.00 -1.80 -3.73
CA LYS A 334 -22.95 -1.82 -5.21
C LYS A 334 -23.51 -3.12 -5.79
N LYS A 335 -23.35 -4.25 -5.10
CA LYS A 335 -23.92 -5.55 -5.51
C LYS A 335 -25.44 -5.54 -5.37
N LEU A 336 -25.97 -5.04 -4.24
CA LEU A 336 -27.40 -5.02 -3.95
C LEU A 336 -28.18 -4.06 -4.85
N SER A 337 -27.59 -2.93 -5.26
CA SER A 337 -28.25 -1.99 -6.18
C SER A 337 -28.50 -2.56 -7.58
N VAL A 338 -27.80 -3.63 -7.97
CA VAL A 338 -28.00 -4.29 -9.26
C VAL A 338 -29.27 -5.15 -9.29
N TYR A 339 -29.76 -5.62 -8.14
CA TYR A 339 -30.93 -6.51 -8.08
C TYR A 339 -32.28 -5.78 -8.24
N GLY A 340 -32.30 -4.44 -8.12
CA GLY A 340 -33.49 -3.64 -8.41
C GLY A 340 -33.63 -2.40 -7.51
N SER A 341 -34.57 -1.52 -7.89
CA SER A 341 -34.84 -0.26 -7.19
C SER A 341 -35.43 -0.45 -5.79
N ARG A 342 -36.09 -1.58 -5.53
CA ARG A 342 -36.60 -1.96 -4.20
C ARG A 342 -35.46 -2.25 -3.23
N ALA A 343 -34.50 -3.07 -3.66
CA ALA A 343 -33.31 -3.38 -2.87
C ALA A 343 -32.47 -2.12 -2.63
N GLU A 344 -32.31 -1.25 -3.64
CA GLU A 344 -31.59 0.01 -3.51
C GLU A 344 -32.16 0.92 -2.40
N LYS A 345 -33.48 1.12 -2.36
CA LYS A 345 -34.15 1.93 -1.33
C LYS A 345 -33.99 1.34 0.08
N GLU A 346 -34.09 0.02 0.21
CA GLU A 346 -33.85 -0.66 1.49
C GLU A 346 -32.39 -0.49 1.95
N VAL A 347 -31.41 -0.59 1.04
CA VAL A 347 -29.99 -0.34 1.36
C VAL A 347 -29.79 1.07 1.90
N ASP A 348 -30.34 2.09 1.21
CA ASP A 348 -30.23 3.48 1.67
C ASP A 348 -30.91 3.69 3.04
N ALA A 349 -32.07 3.07 3.29
CA ALA A 349 -32.75 3.14 4.59
C ALA A 349 -31.92 2.49 5.72
N LYS A 350 -31.26 1.36 5.47
CA LYS A 350 -30.36 0.72 6.46
C LYS A 350 -29.09 1.55 6.66
N LEU A 351 -28.50 2.10 5.60
CA LEU A 351 -27.32 2.97 5.69
C LEU A 351 -27.62 4.23 6.50
N GLU A 352 -28.82 4.80 6.35
CA GLU A 352 -29.25 5.97 7.13
C GLU A 352 -29.35 5.66 8.62
N LYS A 353 -29.85 4.47 8.99
CA LYS A 353 -30.01 4.05 10.38
C LYS A 353 -28.70 3.64 11.05
N TYR A 354 -27.84 2.88 10.36
CA TYR A 354 -26.66 2.26 10.96
C TYR A 354 -25.35 3.00 10.64
N GLY A 355 -25.29 3.76 9.54
CA GLY A 355 -24.06 4.36 9.01
C GLY A 355 -23.40 5.39 9.92
N THR A 356 -24.20 6.21 10.63
CA THR A 356 -23.70 7.18 11.63
C THR A 356 -23.22 6.52 12.93
N GLY A 357 -23.56 5.25 13.16
CA GLY A 357 -23.06 4.48 14.30
C GLY A 357 -21.61 3.99 14.10
N ILE A 358 -21.07 4.06 12.89
CA ILE A 358 -19.68 3.70 12.59
C ILE A 358 -18.80 4.93 12.83
N PRO A 359 -17.68 4.82 13.59
CA PRO A 359 -16.79 5.94 13.85
C PRO A 359 -16.33 6.62 12.55
N ALA A 360 -16.46 7.96 12.47
CA ALA A 360 -16.08 8.72 11.28
C ALA A 360 -14.62 8.50 10.82
N ASN A 361 -13.69 8.21 11.75
CA ASN A 361 -12.30 7.85 11.42
C ASN A 361 -12.21 6.58 10.55
N ASN A 362 -13.12 5.62 10.71
CA ASN A 362 -13.13 4.38 9.93
C ASN A 362 -13.56 4.62 8.47
N TRP A 363 -14.34 5.67 8.23
CA TRP A 363 -14.77 6.08 6.90
C TRP A 363 -13.76 6.97 6.17
N LEU A 364 -12.91 7.70 6.90
CA LEU A 364 -11.94 8.65 6.34
C LEU A 364 -11.09 8.07 5.19
N PRO A 365 -10.51 6.85 5.28
CA PRO A 365 -9.73 6.29 4.19
C PRO A 365 -10.52 6.06 2.91
N TRP A 366 -11.85 5.93 2.99
CA TRP A 366 -12.78 5.61 1.91
C TRP A 366 -13.56 6.83 1.41
N LEU A 367 -13.20 8.02 1.90
CA LEU A 367 -13.84 9.28 1.55
C LEU A 367 -13.83 9.56 0.04
N PRO A 368 -12.75 9.32 -0.73
CA PRO A 368 -12.78 9.49 -2.18
C PRO A 368 -13.83 8.60 -2.87
N GLN A 369 -14.01 7.36 -2.40
CA GLN A 369 -15.01 6.41 -2.92
C GLN A 369 -16.43 6.86 -2.59
N LEU A 370 -16.66 7.37 -1.38
CA LEU A 370 -17.97 7.92 -0.98
C LEU A 370 -18.35 9.15 -1.81
N VAL A 371 -17.40 10.05 -2.05
CA VAL A 371 -17.60 11.24 -2.88
C VAL A 371 -17.86 10.84 -4.34
N ALA A 372 -17.12 9.88 -4.88
CA ALA A 372 -17.35 9.35 -6.22
C ALA A 372 -18.74 8.69 -6.33
N GLU A 373 -19.15 7.93 -5.32
CA GLU A 373 -20.48 7.31 -5.28
C GLU A 373 -21.59 8.35 -5.27
N LEU A 374 -21.44 9.44 -4.51
CA LEU A 374 -22.41 10.54 -4.47
C LEU A 374 -22.54 11.27 -5.82
N GLN A 375 -21.47 11.30 -6.62
CA GLN A 375 -21.52 11.83 -7.99
C GLN A 375 -22.30 10.92 -8.94
N ILE A 376 -22.12 9.61 -8.81
CA ILE A 376 -22.78 8.60 -9.66
C ILE A 376 -24.26 8.44 -9.28
N ARG A 377 -24.54 8.39 -7.98
CA ARG A 377 -25.88 8.14 -7.41
C ARG A 377 -26.18 9.12 -6.28
N PRO A 378 -27.20 9.98 -6.41
CA PRO A 378 -27.56 10.93 -5.36
C PRO A 378 -28.30 10.20 -4.21
N SER A 379 -27.57 9.82 -3.16
CA SER A 379 -28.13 9.21 -1.94
C SER A 379 -27.99 10.13 -0.72
N ILE A 380 -29.10 10.35 -0.03
CA ILE A 380 -29.16 11.15 1.22
C ILE A 380 -28.38 10.43 2.33
N ALA A 381 -28.42 9.10 2.39
CA ALA A 381 -27.70 8.31 3.38
C ALA A 381 -26.18 8.52 3.27
N ILE A 382 -25.65 8.49 2.05
CA ILE A 382 -24.21 8.74 1.78
C ILE A 382 -23.85 10.19 2.14
N ALA A 383 -24.69 11.16 1.77
CA ALA A 383 -24.46 12.56 2.13
C ALA A 383 -24.42 12.78 3.65
N ARG A 384 -25.23 12.04 4.43
CA ARG A 384 -25.18 12.06 5.90
C ARG A 384 -23.89 11.45 6.45
N ILE A 385 -23.42 10.33 5.88
CA ILE A 385 -22.13 9.73 6.26
C ILE A 385 -20.99 10.72 5.99
N ILE A 386 -20.96 11.36 4.81
CA ILE A 386 -19.95 12.38 4.49
C ILE A 386 -20.05 13.59 5.44
N SER A 387 -21.27 14.01 5.79
CA SER A 387 -21.47 15.09 6.78
C SER A 387 -20.92 14.70 8.16
N HIS A 388 -21.13 13.46 8.60
CA HIS A 388 -20.61 12.95 9.86
C HIS A 388 -19.07 12.89 9.88
N ILE A 389 -18.45 12.51 8.75
CA ILE A 389 -16.98 12.60 8.59
C ILE A 389 -16.54 14.06 8.65
N GLY A 390 -17.34 14.97 8.07
CA GLY A 390 -17.11 16.41 8.05
C GLY A 390 -17.07 17.03 9.44
N GLU A 391 -17.89 16.56 10.39
CA GLU A 391 -17.88 17.05 11.78
C GLU A 391 -16.54 16.81 12.50
N LEU A 392 -15.81 15.76 12.12
CA LEU A 392 -14.49 15.48 12.65
C LEU A 392 -13.36 16.03 11.76
N SER A 393 -13.46 15.87 10.45
CA SER A 393 -12.34 16.10 9.52
C SER A 393 -12.76 17.02 8.38
N GLU A 394 -13.08 18.27 8.74
CA GLU A 394 -13.69 19.27 7.87
C GLU A 394 -12.86 19.50 6.61
N GLN A 395 -11.55 19.70 6.79
CA GLN A 395 -10.62 20.04 5.70
C GLN A 395 -10.42 18.87 4.73
N GLN A 396 -10.36 17.62 5.24
CA GLN A 396 -10.19 16.42 4.40
C GLN A 396 -11.43 16.18 3.52
N VAL A 397 -12.64 16.37 4.07
CA VAL A 397 -13.88 16.33 3.28
C VAL A 397 -13.91 17.42 2.22
N PHE A 398 -13.50 18.64 2.57
CA PHE A 398 -13.42 19.73 1.60
C PHE A 398 -12.44 19.42 0.46
N TYR A 399 -11.25 18.89 0.75
CA TYR A 399 -10.29 18.47 -0.27
C TYR A 399 -10.83 17.35 -1.17
N ALA A 400 -11.52 16.35 -0.61
CA ALA A 400 -12.09 15.26 -1.40
C ALA A 400 -13.18 15.76 -2.36
N ILE A 401 -13.99 16.74 -1.95
CA ILE A 401 -14.95 17.41 -2.83
C ILE A 401 -14.23 18.28 -3.88
N ALA A 402 -13.15 18.97 -3.49
CA ALA A 402 -12.34 19.78 -4.40
C ALA A 402 -11.61 18.98 -5.49
N ALA A 403 -11.30 17.71 -5.21
CA ALA A 403 -10.76 16.80 -6.20
C ALA A 403 -11.79 16.38 -7.25
N SER A 404 -13.07 16.30 -6.87
CA SER A 404 -14.13 15.70 -7.70
C SER A 404 -14.97 16.75 -8.46
N GLN A 405 -15.15 17.94 -7.90
CA GLN A 405 -15.93 19.04 -8.48
C GLN A 405 -15.03 20.14 -9.08
N PRO A 406 -15.53 20.92 -10.06
CA PRO A 406 -14.81 22.10 -10.56
C PRO A 406 -14.66 23.17 -9.49
N LEU A 407 -13.52 23.87 -9.49
CA LEU A 407 -13.19 24.89 -8.48
C LEU A 407 -14.16 26.07 -8.51
N ASP A 408 -14.69 26.45 -9.68
CA ASP A 408 -15.62 27.58 -9.81
C ASP A 408 -16.93 27.30 -9.05
N PHE A 409 -17.46 26.08 -9.16
CA PHE A 409 -18.63 25.63 -8.40
C PHE A 409 -18.39 25.68 -6.89
N ILE A 410 -17.18 25.32 -6.45
CA ILE A 410 -16.83 25.34 -5.02
C ILE A 410 -16.72 26.76 -4.52
N LEU A 411 -16.10 27.66 -5.30
CA LEU A 411 -15.92 29.05 -4.93
C LEU A 411 -17.27 29.76 -4.81
N GLU A 412 -18.16 29.56 -5.78
CA GLU A 412 -19.54 30.07 -5.74
C GLU A 412 -20.28 29.55 -4.50
N ASN A 413 -20.24 28.25 -4.22
CA ASN A 413 -20.95 27.67 -3.07
C ASN A 413 -20.38 28.05 -1.70
N VAL A 414 -19.06 28.26 -1.59
CA VAL A 414 -18.44 28.78 -0.37
C VAL A 414 -18.83 30.24 -0.17
N SER A 415 -18.92 31.03 -1.24
CA SER A 415 -19.37 32.41 -1.15
C SER A 415 -20.85 32.53 -0.76
N THR A 416 -21.73 31.70 -1.36
CA THR A 416 -23.15 31.68 -1.03
C THR A 416 -23.44 31.10 0.35
N ALA A 417 -22.63 30.16 0.84
CA ALA A 417 -22.76 29.64 2.21
C ALA A 417 -22.39 30.66 3.30
N LEU A 418 -21.59 31.68 2.96
CA LEU A 418 -21.24 32.79 3.86
C LEU A 418 -22.31 33.90 3.87
N ASP A 419 -23.19 33.93 2.87
CA ASP A 419 -24.32 34.87 2.77
C ASP A 419 -25.61 34.24 3.33
N PRO A 420 -26.08 34.63 4.54
CA PRO A 420 -27.25 34.01 5.18
C PRO A 420 -28.61 34.32 4.52
N LEU A 421 -28.65 35.15 3.47
CA LEU A 421 -29.88 35.68 2.86
C LEU A 421 -30.34 34.92 1.61
N LYS A 422 -29.57 33.94 1.10
CA LYS A 422 -29.94 33.13 -0.08
C LYS A 422 -30.26 31.68 0.33
N ASN A 423 -31.47 31.46 0.85
CA ASN A 423 -31.99 30.11 1.06
C ASN A 423 -32.79 29.68 -0.18
N ASP A 424 -32.12 29.07 -1.15
CA ASP A 424 -32.82 28.38 -2.24
C ASP A 424 -33.38 27.05 -1.69
N GLN A 425 -34.70 27.03 -1.49
CA GLN A 425 -35.47 25.80 -1.22
C GLN A 425 -35.70 25.02 -2.51
N ASP A 426 -34.63 24.49 -3.10
CA ASP A 426 -34.77 23.55 -4.22
C ASP A 426 -34.98 22.13 -3.69
N ASN A 427 -36.23 21.65 -3.77
CA ASN A 427 -36.67 20.31 -3.36
C ASN A 427 -36.16 19.15 -4.26
N LEU A 428 -35.30 19.43 -5.24
CA LEU A 428 -34.72 18.42 -6.13
C LEU A 428 -33.43 17.84 -5.52
N VAL A 429 -33.43 16.53 -5.24
CA VAL A 429 -32.27 15.78 -4.76
C VAL A 429 -31.32 15.49 -5.94
N THR A 430 -30.58 16.51 -6.38
CA THR A 430 -29.46 16.33 -7.32
C THR A 430 -28.16 16.14 -6.54
N SER A 431 -27.18 15.45 -7.14
CA SER A 431 -25.85 15.25 -6.54
C SER A 431 -25.19 16.59 -6.18
N GLN A 432 -25.33 17.60 -7.05
CA GLN A 432 -24.84 18.97 -6.83
C GLN A 432 -25.50 19.64 -5.61
N ASN A 433 -26.81 19.48 -5.40
CA ASN A 433 -27.49 20.02 -4.22
C ASN A 433 -27.03 19.33 -2.91
N LEU A 434 -26.75 18.02 -2.96
CA LEU A 434 -26.17 17.31 -1.82
C LEU A 434 -24.75 17.79 -1.51
N PHE A 435 -23.91 18.01 -2.52
CA PHE A 435 -22.59 18.63 -2.33
C PHE A 435 -22.69 20.05 -1.76
N ARG A 436 -23.62 20.88 -2.24
CA ARG A 436 -23.90 22.22 -1.68
C ARG A 436 -24.26 22.15 -0.20
N ASN A 437 -25.14 21.24 0.19
CA ASN A 437 -25.54 21.06 1.59
C ASN A 437 -24.37 20.64 2.48
N ILE A 438 -23.50 19.74 2.00
CA ILE A 438 -22.28 19.34 2.72
C ILE A 438 -21.32 20.52 2.86
N ILE A 439 -21.03 21.25 1.77
CA ILE A 439 -20.16 22.44 1.79
C ILE A 439 -20.70 23.48 2.77
N ARG A 440 -22.02 23.72 2.80
CA ARG A 440 -22.66 24.65 3.75
C ARG A 440 -22.43 24.22 5.20
N LYS A 441 -22.64 22.94 5.53
CA LYS A 441 -22.37 22.41 6.88
C LYS A 441 -20.90 22.53 7.28
N LEU A 442 -19.98 22.24 6.36
CA LEU A 442 -18.55 22.41 6.58
C LEU A 442 -18.24 23.89 6.88
N CYS A 443 -18.72 24.82 6.07
CA CYS A 443 -18.52 26.26 6.27
C CYS A 443 -19.09 26.75 7.61
N GLN A 444 -20.24 26.22 8.05
CA GLN A 444 -20.81 26.52 9.36
C GLN A 444 -19.92 26.04 10.53
N SER A 445 -19.27 24.89 10.39
CA SER A 445 -18.39 24.35 11.43
C SER A 445 -17.08 25.15 11.58
N ARG A 446 -16.40 25.47 10.46
CA ARG A 446 -15.12 26.20 10.45
C ARG A 446 -15.00 27.15 9.26
N PRO A 447 -15.63 28.34 9.30
CA PRO A 447 -15.71 29.24 8.13
C PRO A 447 -14.34 29.78 7.71
N VAL A 448 -13.50 30.16 8.68
CA VAL A 448 -12.19 30.78 8.41
C VAL A 448 -11.23 29.80 7.75
N GLU A 449 -11.15 28.57 8.26
CA GLU A 449 -10.24 27.55 7.73
C GLU A 449 -10.63 27.14 6.31
N ILE A 450 -11.91 26.84 6.07
CA ILE A 450 -12.39 26.40 4.75
C ILE A 450 -12.33 27.53 3.72
N SER A 451 -12.69 28.76 4.09
CA SER A 451 -12.57 29.92 3.21
C SER A 451 -11.12 30.19 2.83
N SER A 452 -10.20 30.13 3.81
CA SER A 452 -8.77 30.28 3.55
C SER A 452 -8.23 29.16 2.66
N LEU A 453 -8.68 27.92 2.86
CA LEU A 453 -8.28 26.77 2.08
C LEU A 453 -8.78 26.89 0.63
N CYS A 454 -10.03 27.27 0.44
CA CYS A 454 -10.61 27.54 -0.88
C CYS A 454 -9.79 28.58 -1.65
N ARG A 455 -9.43 29.70 -0.98
CA ARG A 455 -8.58 30.75 -1.56
C ARG A 455 -7.19 30.22 -1.91
N LEU A 456 -6.54 29.45 -1.04
CA LEU A 456 -5.23 28.86 -1.32
C LEU A 456 -5.28 27.95 -2.55
N LEU A 457 -6.30 27.10 -2.68
CA LEU A 457 -6.45 26.21 -3.84
C LEU A 457 -6.69 26.99 -5.13
N PHE A 458 -7.50 28.04 -5.08
CA PHE A 458 -7.75 28.91 -6.23
C PHE A 458 -6.49 29.65 -6.67
N GLU A 459 -5.72 30.21 -5.75
CA GLU A 459 -4.46 30.91 -6.03
C GLU A 459 -3.37 29.98 -6.56
N LEU A 460 -3.37 28.70 -6.15
CA LEU A 460 -2.49 27.70 -6.76
C LEU A 460 -2.93 27.37 -8.20
N ASN A 461 -4.23 27.39 -8.47
CA ASN A 461 -4.80 27.17 -9.81
C ASN A 461 -4.63 28.37 -10.76
N SER A 462 -4.59 29.59 -10.22
CA SER A 462 -4.44 30.82 -11.00
C SER A 462 -3.01 31.08 -11.47
N VAL A 463 -2.03 30.27 -11.04
CA VAL A 463 -0.63 30.38 -11.48
C VAL A 463 -0.55 30.17 -12.99
N LYS A 464 -0.36 31.27 -13.73
CA LYS A 464 -0.25 31.26 -15.19
C LYS A 464 1.01 30.53 -15.65
N GLU A 465 0.89 29.86 -16.78
CA GLU A 465 2.02 29.24 -17.46
C GLU A 465 2.69 30.21 -18.41
N HIS A 466 3.99 30.06 -18.59
CA HIS A 466 4.69 30.79 -19.64
C HIS A 466 4.40 30.14 -21.01
N TRP A 467 4.44 30.91 -22.09
CA TRP A 467 4.10 30.43 -23.44
C TRP A 467 4.94 29.21 -23.85
N LEU A 468 6.24 29.22 -23.53
CA LEU A 468 7.16 28.11 -23.82
C LEU A 468 6.75 26.82 -23.07
N GLU A 469 6.20 26.96 -21.87
CA GLU A 469 5.78 25.82 -21.05
C GLU A 469 4.54 25.16 -21.67
N HIS A 470 3.56 25.99 -22.02
CA HIS A 470 2.32 25.55 -22.64
C HIS A 470 2.56 24.87 -24.00
N THR A 471 3.43 25.45 -24.83
CA THR A 471 3.77 24.90 -26.15
C THR A 471 4.57 23.61 -26.03
N LEU A 472 5.53 23.51 -25.09
CA LEU A 472 6.27 22.27 -24.85
C LEU A 472 5.33 21.13 -24.41
N HIS A 473 4.36 21.42 -23.54
CA HIS A 473 3.35 20.44 -23.14
C HIS A 473 2.56 19.89 -24.34
N LYS A 474 2.05 20.78 -25.21
CA LYS A 474 1.31 20.36 -26.41
C LYS A 474 2.18 19.56 -27.38
N VAL A 475 3.43 19.98 -27.60
CA VAL A 475 4.40 19.24 -28.44
C VAL A 475 4.66 17.85 -27.88
N ASN A 476 4.91 17.72 -26.58
CA ASN A 476 5.20 16.43 -25.95
C ASN A 476 3.97 15.51 -25.94
N HIS A 477 2.77 16.07 -25.75
CA HIS A 477 1.52 15.31 -25.88
C HIS A 477 1.33 14.77 -27.32
N LEU A 478 1.52 15.64 -28.33
CA LEU A 478 1.48 15.23 -29.74
C LEU A 478 2.53 14.15 -30.03
N LYS A 479 3.78 14.35 -29.58
CA LYS A 479 4.90 13.40 -29.70
C LYS A 479 4.52 12.01 -29.18
N HIS A 480 3.99 11.93 -27.96
CA HIS A 480 3.65 10.66 -27.33
C HIS A 480 2.49 9.93 -28.05
N ARG A 481 1.48 10.68 -28.53
CA ARG A 481 0.36 10.10 -29.29
C ARG A 481 0.79 9.64 -30.69
N LEU A 482 1.67 10.38 -31.35
CA LEU A 482 2.20 10.02 -32.66
C LEU A 482 3.07 8.76 -32.60
N PHE A 483 3.97 8.66 -31.62
CA PHE A 483 4.73 7.42 -31.40
C PHE A 483 3.81 6.22 -31.15
N GLY A 484 2.76 6.38 -30.33
CA GLY A 484 1.80 5.31 -30.11
C GLY A 484 0.97 4.93 -31.34
N PHE A 485 0.72 5.88 -32.24
CA PHE A 485 0.05 5.61 -33.51
C PHE A 485 0.99 4.95 -34.53
N ALA A 486 2.26 5.34 -34.57
CA ALA A 486 3.30 4.73 -35.40
C ALA A 486 3.49 3.25 -35.04
N TYR A 487 3.60 2.95 -33.74
CA TYR A 487 3.76 1.57 -33.26
C TYR A 487 2.57 0.65 -33.62
N LYS A 488 1.34 1.18 -33.68
CA LYS A 488 0.18 0.37 -34.08
C LYS A 488 0.15 0.04 -35.58
N ASN A 489 0.94 0.73 -36.40
CA ASN A 489 0.95 0.60 -37.86
C ASN A 489 2.38 0.39 -38.39
N LEU A 490 3.16 -0.50 -37.76
CA LEU A 490 4.55 -0.79 -38.14
C LEU A 490 4.68 -1.23 -39.61
N ASP A 491 3.73 -2.02 -40.12
CA ASP A 491 3.76 -2.59 -41.47
C ASP A 491 3.55 -1.57 -42.60
N CYS A 492 3.02 -0.38 -42.28
CA CYS A 492 2.64 0.64 -43.28
C CYS A 492 3.26 2.03 -42.99
N LEU A 493 4.37 2.10 -42.26
CA LEU A 493 4.99 3.38 -41.85
C LEU A 493 5.35 4.30 -43.01
N THR A 494 5.69 3.75 -44.18
CA THR A 494 6.12 4.51 -45.36
C THR A 494 4.97 4.99 -46.25
N SER A 495 3.78 4.36 -46.14
CA SER A 495 2.60 4.60 -46.97
C SER A 495 1.45 5.31 -46.23
N LEU A 496 1.49 5.40 -44.90
CA LEU A 496 0.39 5.97 -44.11
C LEU A 496 0.30 7.50 -44.21
N LEU A 497 -0.91 7.97 -44.56
CA LEU A 497 -1.31 9.37 -44.43
C LEU A 497 -1.67 9.69 -42.97
N ILE A 498 -1.42 10.93 -42.55
CA ILE A 498 -1.74 11.41 -41.19
C ILE A 498 -3.27 11.39 -41.00
N PRO A 499 -3.81 10.75 -39.93
CA PRO A 499 -5.25 10.72 -39.69
C PRO A 499 -5.85 12.12 -39.53
N GLU A 500 -7.05 12.34 -40.08
CA GLU A 500 -7.73 13.65 -40.07
C GLU A 500 -7.90 14.27 -38.67
N LYS A 501 -8.08 13.44 -37.64
CA LYS A 501 -8.16 13.89 -36.24
C LYS A 501 -6.88 14.59 -35.77
N PHE A 502 -5.71 14.06 -36.13
CA PHE A 502 -4.42 14.67 -35.81
C PHE A 502 -4.21 15.97 -36.59
N LEU A 503 -4.61 15.99 -37.86
CA LEU A 503 -4.54 17.21 -38.68
C LEU A 503 -5.43 18.32 -38.12
N LEU A 504 -6.62 18.01 -37.61
CA LEU A 504 -7.50 18.98 -36.96
C LEU A 504 -6.88 19.53 -35.67
N GLU A 505 -6.31 18.67 -34.83
CA GLU A 505 -5.64 19.05 -33.59
C GLU A 505 -4.42 19.95 -33.84
N ILE A 506 -3.59 19.60 -34.84
CA ILE A 506 -2.43 20.38 -35.26
C ILE A 506 -2.88 21.73 -35.85
N ARG A 507 -3.94 21.77 -36.67
CA ARG A 507 -4.49 23.03 -37.21
C ARG A 507 -5.02 23.94 -36.11
N ASN A 508 -5.81 23.41 -35.17
CA ASN A 508 -6.34 24.18 -34.05
C ASN A 508 -5.22 24.72 -33.17
N TRP A 509 -4.19 23.92 -32.91
CA TRP A 509 -3.04 24.37 -32.15
C TRP A 509 -2.21 25.40 -32.90
N ARG A 510 -2.00 25.24 -34.22
CA ARG A 510 -1.31 26.19 -35.08
C ARG A 510 -1.97 27.57 -35.02
N CYS A 511 -3.29 27.64 -35.15
CA CYS A 511 -4.02 28.90 -35.02
C CYS A 511 -3.78 29.57 -33.66
N SER A 512 -3.66 28.76 -32.59
CA SER A 512 -3.40 29.21 -31.22
C SER A 512 -1.93 29.59 -30.94
N LEU A 513 -0.96 29.32 -31.84
CA LEU A 513 0.46 29.62 -31.59
C LEU A 513 0.75 31.12 -31.55
N ASN A 514 0.02 31.90 -32.35
CA ASN A 514 0.15 33.36 -32.44
C ASN A 514 -0.75 34.11 -31.45
N ASP A 515 -1.62 33.40 -30.74
CA ASP A 515 -2.48 33.96 -29.70
C ASP A 515 -1.70 34.10 -28.39
N PHE A 516 -1.12 35.28 -28.20
CA PHE A 516 -0.36 35.62 -26.99
C PHE A 516 -1.24 36.12 -25.83
N THR A 517 -2.56 36.09 -25.98
CA THR A 517 -3.51 36.61 -25.00
C THR A 517 -3.41 35.82 -23.68
N GLY A 518 -3.01 36.51 -22.61
CA GLY A 518 -2.90 35.94 -21.27
C GLY A 518 -1.50 35.50 -20.82
N PHE A 519 -0.46 35.63 -21.66
CA PHE A 519 0.93 35.38 -21.27
C PHE A 519 1.67 36.66 -20.85
N GLU A 520 2.46 36.58 -19.78
CA GLU A 520 3.30 37.68 -19.28
C GLU A 520 4.77 37.45 -19.73
N GLU A 521 5.49 38.53 -20.07
CA GLU A 521 6.91 38.54 -20.51
C GLU A 521 7.22 37.78 -21.83
N ILE A 522 6.77 38.30 -22.98
CA ILE A 522 7.06 37.71 -24.30
C ILE A 522 8.22 38.45 -24.98
N SER A 523 9.35 37.77 -25.16
CA SER A 523 10.48 38.30 -25.93
C SER A 523 10.23 38.22 -27.45
N GLU A 524 10.92 39.05 -28.24
CA GLU A 524 10.86 38.96 -29.71
C GLU A 524 11.34 37.61 -30.24
N ASP A 525 12.27 36.96 -29.55
CA ASP A 525 12.75 35.63 -29.89
C ASP A 525 11.64 34.58 -29.81
N ILE A 526 10.73 34.70 -28.83
CA ILE A 526 9.57 33.79 -28.69
C ILE A 526 8.59 34.01 -29.85
N LYS A 527 8.38 35.26 -30.28
CA LYS A 527 7.52 35.57 -31.44
C LYS A 527 8.10 34.99 -32.73
N LYS A 528 9.41 35.10 -32.94
CA LYS A 528 10.11 34.44 -34.06
C LYS A 528 9.98 32.92 -33.98
N CYS A 529 10.13 32.33 -32.80
CA CYS A 529 9.91 30.89 -32.61
C CYS A 529 8.50 30.44 -32.97
N ALA A 530 7.48 31.22 -32.59
CA ALA A 530 6.09 30.91 -32.90
C ALA A 530 5.85 30.91 -34.43
N GLN A 531 6.42 31.89 -35.14
CA GLN A 531 6.34 31.98 -36.60
C GLN A 531 7.12 30.85 -37.30
N ASP A 532 8.34 30.55 -36.85
CA ASP A 532 9.15 29.44 -37.37
C ASP A 532 8.41 28.10 -37.17
N MET A 533 7.76 27.93 -36.02
CA MET A 533 6.99 26.74 -35.69
C MET A 533 5.72 26.65 -36.54
N GLU A 534 5.00 27.74 -36.72
CA GLU A 534 3.84 27.81 -37.61
C GLU A 534 4.20 27.39 -39.04
N SER A 535 5.35 27.85 -39.54
CA SER A 535 5.85 27.48 -40.87
C SER A 535 6.25 26.00 -40.96
N ALA A 536 6.87 25.45 -39.91
CA ALA A 536 7.31 24.05 -39.89
C ALA A 536 6.15 23.04 -39.81
N PHE A 537 5.05 23.44 -39.17
CA PHE A 537 3.81 22.66 -39.08
C PHE A 537 2.80 22.98 -40.21
N ASP A 538 3.21 23.73 -41.25
CA ASP A 538 2.35 24.01 -42.40
C ASP A 538 2.25 22.78 -43.32
N ILE A 539 1.18 22.00 -43.12
CA ILE A 539 0.84 20.84 -43.94
C ILE A 539 -0.06 21.31 -45.08
N GLN A 540 0.50 22.07 -46.04
CA GLN A 540 -0.14 22.31 -47.34
C GLN A 540 0.77 21.84 -48.49
N LYS A 541 0.27 20.79 -49.17
CA LYS A 541 0.67 20.19 -50.45
C LYS A 541 2.18 19.97 -50.70
N GLY A 542 2.66 18.77 -50.33
CA GLY A 542 3.64 18.05 -51.16
C GLY A 542 4.96 17.59 -50.51
N ARG A 543 5.30 18.00 -49.28
CA ARG A 543 6.56 17.57 -48.61
C ARG A 543 6.39 16.92 -47.22
N ASN A 544 5.24 17.13 -46.55
CA ASN A 544 5.00 16.72 -45.16
C ASN A 544 3.87 15.68 -44.98
N ASP A 545 3.46 14.99 -46.05
CA ASP A 545 2.32 14.06 -46.00
C ASP A 545 2.66 12.72 -45.32
N LYS A 546 3.94 12.43 -45.10
CA LYS A 546 4.44 11.19 -44.48
C LYS A 546 4.58 11.33 -42.96
N LEU A 547 4.11 10.32 -42.23
CA LEU A 547 4.17 10.24 -40.76
C LEU A 547 5.59 10.44 -40.19
N ILE A 548 6.61 9.83 -40.81
CA ILE A 548 8.02 9.89 -40.38
C ILE A 548 8.56 11.32 -40.40
N ASN A 549 8.26 12.09 -41.46
CA ASN A 549 8.67 13.49 -41.54
C ASN A 549 8.04 14.31 -40.40
N LEU A 550 6.78 14.05 -40.06
CA LEU A 550 6.10 14.71 -38.96
C LEU A 550 6.70 14.31 -37.59
N LEU A 551 7.06 13.04 -37.40
CA LEU A 551 7.78 12.58 -36.20
C LEU A 551 9.11 13.32 -36.04
N ASN A 552 9.90 13.42 -37.10
CA ASN A 552 11.22 14.06 -37.07
C ASN A 552 11.09 15.57 -36.79
N ILE A 553 10.07 16.23 -37.36
CA ILE A 553 9.74 17.63 -37.04
C ILE A 553 9.37 17.78 -35.56
N VAL A 554 8.50 16.91 -35.02
CA VAL A 554 8.05 16.98 -33.62
C VAL A 554 9.20 16.71 -32.64
N VAL A 555 10.06 15.72 -32.90
CA VAL A 555 11.24 15.41 -32.07
C VAL A 555 12.25 16.55 -32.12
N LYS A 556 12.52 17.10 -33.31
CA LYS A 556 13.39 18.27 -33.47
C LYS A 556 12.87 19.46 -32.65
N TRP A 557 11.60 19.82 -32.79
CA TRP A 557 11.02 20.95 -32.05
C TRP A 557 10.94 20.69 -30.54
N SER A 558 10.61 19.48 -30.10
CA SER A 558 10.66 19.10 -28.68
C SER A 558 12.07 19.33 -28.10
N SER A 559 13.11 18.90 -28.81
CA SER A 559 14.51 19.10 -28.37
C SER A 559 14.93 20.57 -28.35
N LEU A 560 14.55 21.35 -29.37
CA LEU A 560 14.88 22.78 -29.45
C LEU A 560 14.18 23.60 -28.36
N LEU A 561 12.89 23.33 -28.12
CA LEU A 561 12.11 23.96 -27.06
C LEU A 561 12.66 23.59 -25.69
N THR A 562 13.10 22.34 -25.51
CA THR A 562 13.75 21.89 -24.27
C THR A 562 15.04 22.68 -23.99
N VAL A 563 15.90 22.87 -25.00
CA VAL A 563 17.14 23.67 -24.84
C VAL A 563 16.82 25.13 -24.53
N LYS A 564 15.77 25.71 -25.14
CA LYS A 564 15.34 27.07 -24.84
C LYS A 564 14.76 27.19 -23.43
N PHE A 565 14.03 26.17 -22.97
CA PHE A 565 13.47 26.13 -21.61
C PHE A 565 14.56 26.03 -20.55
N ASP A 566 15.57 25.17 -20.77
CA ASP A 566 16.67 24.96 -19.82
C ASP A 566 17.54 26.24 -19.65
N LYS A 567 17.45 27.23 -20.56
CA LYS A 567 18.08 28.56 -20.43
C LYS A 567 17.29 29.54 -19.57
N LEU A 568 16.00 29.32 -19.34
CA LEU A 568 15.15 30.23 -18.56
C LEU A 568 15.48 30.14 -17.05
N PRO A 569 15.31 31.25 -16.31
CA PRO A 569 15.52 31.22 -14.86
C PRO A 569 14.49 30.30 -14.19
N SER A 570 14.98 29.22 -13.60
CA SER A 570 14.14 28.24 -12.90
C SER A 570 13.59 28.77 -11.57
N LYS A 571 14.29 29.70 -10.90
CA LYS A 571 13.91 30.24 -9.58
C LYS A 571 13.12 31.55 -9.74
N LYS A 572 11.88 31.55 -9.25
CA LYS A 572 10.98 32.71 -9.30
C LYS A 572 10.39 33.01 -7.91
N LEU A 573 10.02 34.26 -7.67
CA LEU A 573 9.43 34.72 -6.41
C LEU A 573 7.92 34.45 -6.39
N ILE A 574 7.40 33.86 -5.32
CA ILE A 574 5.95 33.62 -5.15
C ILE A 574 5.17 34.93 -5.13
N ARG A 575 5.75 36.00 -4.54
CA ARG A 575 5.13 37.32 -4.45
C ARG A 575 4.71 37.90 -5.81
N ASN A 576 5.43 37.55 -6.88
CA ASN A 576 5.13 38.03 -8.23
C ASN A 576 3.90 37.33 -8.84
N VAL A 577 3.55 36.15 -8.33
CA VAL A 577 2.44 35.33 -8.84
C VAL A 577 1.20 35.50 -7.99
N SER A 578 1.33 35.42 -6.67
CA SER A 578 0.22 35.57 -5.73
C SER A 578 0.67 36.28 -4.46
N HIS A 579 0.03 37.41 -4.17
CA HIS A 579 0.22 38.12 -2.91
C HIS A 579 -0.31 37.31 -1.72
N ILE A 580 -1.39 36.54 -1.92
CA ILE A 580 -2.07 35.75 -0.88
C ILE A 580 -1.19 34.60 -0.41
N LEU A 581 -0.57 33.86 -1.33
CA LEU A 581 0.37 32.79 -0.97
C LEU A 581 1.59 33.34 -0.22
N ALA A 582 2.07 34.53 -0.60
CA ALA A 582 3.22 35.17 0.02
C ALA A 582 2.92 35.73 1.42
N SER A 583 1.70 36.24 1.66
CA SER A 583 1.28 36.80 2.95
C SER A 583 0.66 35.78 3.90
N TYR A 584 0.38 34.57 3.43
CA TYR A 584 -0.24 33.52 4.25
C TYR A 584 0.59 33.19 5.50
N SER A 585 -0.11 33.16 6.64
CA SER A 585 0.44 32.82 7.94
C SER A 585 -0.57 31.97 8.71
N SER A 586 -0.09 31.06 9.56
CA SER A 586 -0.95 30.24 10.44
C SER A 586 -1.84 31.08 11.37
N LYS A 587 -1.51 32.36 11.60
CA LYS A 587 -2.36 33.29 12.36
C LYS A 587 -3.69 33.59 11.66
N VAL A 588 -3.76 33.45 10.33
CA VAL A 588 -4.96 33.70 9.54
C VAL A 588 -5.91 32.50 9.60
N ALA A 589 -5.36 31.29 9.44
CA ALA A 589 -6.11 30.05 9.51
C ALA A 589 -5.16 28.87 9.75
N ASN A 590 -5.63 27.85 10.46
CA ASN A 590 -4.88 26.62 10.68
C ASN A 590 -5.18 25.61 9.56
N VAL A 591 -4.60 25.81 8.37
CA VAL A 591 -4.77 24.88 7.25
C VAL A 591 -3.80 23.72 7.38
N GLU A 592 -4.31 22.50 7.35
CA GLU A 592 -3.51 21.28 7.27
C GLU A 592 -2.79 21.20 5.93
N ILE A 593 -1.61 20.59 5.94
CA ILE A 593 -0.85 20.33 4.73
C ILE A 593 -1.66 19.57 3.69
N PHE A 594 -1.48 19.98 2.43
CA PHE A 594 -1.94 19.26 1.25
C PHE A 594 -1.49 17.80 1.31
N SER A 595 -2.45 16.90 1.46
CA SER A 595 -2.37 15.42 1.53
C SER A 595 -2.28 14.80 2.94
N ARG A 596 -3.28 13.94 3.24
CA ARG A 596 -3.14 12.54 3.72
C ARG A 596 -4.51 11.84 3.88
N HIS A 597 -5.22 11.50 2.79
CA HIS A 597 -6.51 10.80 2.90
C HIS A 597 -6.40 9.34 3.41
N TYR A 598 -5.22 8.71 3.32
CA TYR A 598 -5.08 7.24 3.46
C TYR A 598 -4.34 6.75 4.69
N ALA A 599 -3.63 7.64 5.38
CA ALA A 599 -2.73 7.25 6.46
C ALA A 599 -3.15 7.89 7.78
N THR A 600 -3.42 6.99 8.72
CA THR A 600 -3.88 7.24 10.08
C THR A 600 -2.92 8.18 10.79
N LYS A 601 -3.29 9.45 10.90
CA LYS A 601 -2.67 10.34 11.87
C LYS A 601 -3.76 10.76 12.83
N ASN A 602 -3.49 10.61 14.13
CA ASN A 602 -4.27 11.32 15.12
C ASN A 602 -4.19 12.81 14.75
N LYS A 603 -5.32 13.51 14.79
CA LYS A 603 -5.40 14.95 14.45
C LYS A 603 -4.37 15.78 15.21
N GLU A 604 -4.01 15.34 16.42
CA GLU A 604 -2.97 15.93 17.27
C GLU A 604 -1.58 16.03 16.61
N PHE A 605 -1.29 15.17 15.63
CA PHE A 605 -0.04 15.17 14.87
C PHE A 605 -0.21 15.62 13.41
N SER A 606 -1.32 16.30 13.10
CA SER A 606 -1.51 16.91 11.78
C SER A 606 -0.54 18.07 11.62
N ALA A 607 0.03 18.16 10.42
CA ALA A 607 1.07 19.13 10.14
C ALA A 607 0.39 20.36 9.51
N ILE A 608 0.34 21.46 10.27
CA ILE A 608 -0.32 22.70 9.87
C ILE A 608 0.67 23.58 9.11
N ILE A 609 0.19 24.25 8.06
CA ILE A 609 0.95 25.20 7.25
C ILE A 609 1.26 26.44 8.10
N TYR A 610 2.55 26.73 8.29
CA TYR A 610 2.99 27.97 8.92
C TYR A 610 3.13 29.09 7.91
N ARG A 611 3.86 28.84 6.81
CA ARG A 611 4.06 29.79 5.70
C ARG A 611 4.55 29.09 4.43
N PHE A 612 4.31 29.71 3.29
CA PHE A 612 4.97 29.35 2.04
C PHE A 612 6.40 29.90 2.01
N MET A 613 7.33 29.16 1.40
CA MET A 613 8.68 29.68 1.15
C MET A 613 8.62 30.75 0.04
N PRO A 614 9.45 31.80 0.08
CA PRO A 614 9.33 32.93 -0.84
C PRO A 614 9.62 32.59 -2.31
N TYR A 615 10.29 31.47 -2.57
CA TYR A 615 10.68 31.04 -3.91
C TYR A 615 9.97 29.76 -4.32
N TYR A 616 9.56 29.70 -5.59
CA TYR A 616 9.17 28.48 -6.27
C TYR A 616 10.12 28.22 -7.44
N PHE A 617 10.19 26.96 -7.88
CA PHE A 617 11.07 26.55 -8.96
C PHE A 617 10.27 25.95 -10.11
N VAL A 618 10.48 26.43 -11.33
CA VAL A 618 9.98 25.76 -12.53
C VAL A 618 11.00 24.71 -12.93
N ILE A 619 10.59 23.44 -12.88
CA ILE A 619 11.45 22.28 -13.10
C ILE A 619 10.80 21.39 -14.15
N ARG A 620 11.58 21.01 -15.15
CA ARG A 620 11.19 20.00 -16.12
C ARG A 620 11.52 18.62 -15.56
N ARG A 621 10.51 17.75 -15.49
CA ARG A 621 10.66 16.34 -15.15
C ARG A 621 10.40 15.52 -16.40
N ALA A 622 11.47 15.03 -17.02
CA ALA A 622 11.42 14.43 -18.35
C ALA A 622 10.67 15.32 -19.37
N ASP A 623 9.46 14.93 -19.77
CA ASP A 623 8.59 15.62 -20.74
C ASP A 623 7.53 16.53 -20.09
N VAL A 624 7.37 16.50 -18.76
CA VAL A 624 6.34 17.27 -18.03
C VAL A 624 6.98 18.43 -17.29
N ILE A 625 6.43 19.64 -17.46
CA ILE A 625 6.86 20.82 -16.70
C ILE A 625 6.08 20.90 -15.40
N THR A 626 6.81 21.09 -14.31
CA THR A 626 6.26 21.09 -12.96
C THR A 626 6.76 22.29 -12.18
N ARG A 627 5.91 22.87 -11.33
CA ARG A 627 6.32 23.94 -10.41
C ARG A 627 6.55 23.36 -9.04
N ARG A 628 7.77 23.40 -8.55
CA ARG A 628 8.11 22.99 -7.21
C ARG A 628 7.85 24.13 -6.21
N ILE A 629 6.87 23.92 -5.34
CA ILE A 629 6.50 24.83 -4.25
C ILE A 629 6.96 24.23 -2.93
N SER A 630 7.42 25.06 -2.00
CA SER A 630 7.88 24.61 -0.68
C SER A 630 7.11 25.30 0.43
N VAL A 631 6.69 24.52 1.43
CA VAL A 631 5.82 24.93 2.53
C VAL A 631 6.48 24.54 3.84
N ARG A 632 6.55 25.47 4.79
CA ARG A 632 7.06 25.18 6.15
C ARG A 632 5.90 24.99 7.10
N THR A 633 6.03 24.01 7.98
CA THR A 633 5.04 23.70 9.01
C THR A 633 5.33 24.38 10.34
N LEU A 634 4.36 24.35 11.24
CA LEU A 634 4.55 24.73 12.64
C LEU A 634 5.66 23.91 13.32
N SER A 635 5.82 22.64 12.95
CA SER A 635 6.91 21.78 13.43
C SER A 635 8.29 22.10 12.83
N GLY A 636 8.40 23.11 11.96
CA GLY A 636 9.65 23.52 11.31
C GLY A 636 10.07 22.67 10.11
N ARG A 637 9.41 21.52 9.87
CA ARG A 637 9.66 20.68 8.69
C ARG A 637 9.21 21.41 7.42
N VAL A 638 10.02 21.26 6.36
CA VAL A 638 9.69 21.78 5.03
C VAL A 638 9.18 20.65 4.16
N TYR A 639 7.95 20.80 3.66
CA TYR A 639 7.35 19.94 2.66
C TYR A 639 7.48 20.60 1.29
N CYS A 640 7.77 19.81 0.27
CA CYS A 640 7.87 20.28 -1.10
C CYS A 640 6.83 19.55 -1.95
N TYR A 641 6.26 20.25 -2.92
CA TYR A 641 5.27 19.71 -3.84
C TYR A 641 5.62 20.07 -5.27
N TYR A 642 5.46 19.12 -6.19
CA TYR A 642 5.39 19.38 -7.61
C TYR A 642 3.94 19.68 -7.99
N LEU A 643 3.69 20.92 -8.37
CA LEU A 643 2.43 21.38 -8.92
C LEU A 643 2.46 21.15 -10.44
N THR A 644 1.54 20.33 -10.92
CA THR A 644 1.40 19.95 -12.33
C THR A 644 0.00 20.31 -12.81
N LYS A 645 -0.07 20.87 -14.02
CA LYS A 645 -1.33 21.20 -14.67
C LYS A 645 -1.64 20.09 -15.68
N HIS A 646 -2.84 19.52 -15.57
CA HIS A 646 -3.32 18.49 -16.48
C HIS A 646 -4.25 19.13 -17.51
N TYR A 647 -3.92 18.91 -18.79
CA TYR A 647 -4.73 19.39 -19.92
C TYR A 647 -5.75 18.36 -20.38
N ASP A 648 -5.53 17.08 -20.05
CA ASP A 648 -6.45 16.01 -20.38
C ASP A 648 -7.61 15.98 -19.38
N THR A 649 -8.83 15.86 -19.91
CA THR A 649 -10.07 15.74 -19.13
C THR A 649 -10.19 14.39 -18.42
N ASN A 650 -9.47 13.37 -18.89
CA ASN A 650 -9.40 12.05 -18.28
C ASN A 650 -8.48 12.07 -17.06
N ARG A 651 -8.96 12.68 -15.97
CA ARG A 651 -8.34 12.60 -14.66
C ARG A 651 -8.45 11.17 -14.14
N GLU A 652 -7.48 10.33 -14.48
CA GLU A 652 -7.30 9.06 -13.78
C GLU A 652 -6.64 9.38 -12.43
N ALA A 653 -7.39 9.95 -11.49
CA ALA A 653 -6.96 10.03 -10.10
C ALA A 653 -6.89 8.60 -9.58
N SER A 654 -5.69 8.04 -9.60
CA SER A 654 -5.39 6.62 -9.40
C SER A 654 -5.69 6.22 -7.97
N GLY A 655 -6.92 5.76 -7.73
CA GLY A 655 -7.28 4.96 -6.55
C GLY A 655 -6.34 3.77 -6.32
N ILE A 656 -5.51 3.42 -7.31
CA ILE A 656 -4.40 2.47 -7.18
C ILE A 656 -3.36 2.91 -6.13
N HIS A 657 -3.05 4.20 -5.98
CA HIS A 657 -2.10 4.63 -4.94
C HIS A 657 -2.70 4.46 -3.54
N GLN A 658 -4.01 4.62 -3.40
CA GLN A 658 -4.74 4.25 -2.19
C GLN A 658 -4.69 2.74 -1.95
N LEU A 659 -4.90 1.93 -3.00
CA LEU A 659 -4.74 0.47 -2.92
C LEU A 659 -3.32 0.08 -2.49
N PHE A 660 -2.28 0.73 -3.00
CA PHE A 660 -0.90 0.49 -2.58
C PHE A 660 -0.65 0.87 -1.12
N ALA A 661 -1.26 1.95 -0.63
CA ALA A 661 -1.19 2.30 0.79
C ALA A 661 -1.88 1.23 1.68
N LEU A 662 -2.97 0.61 1.20
CA LEU A 662 -3.61 -0.52 1.86
C LEU A 662 -2.74 -1.79 1.81
N ILE A 663 -2.09 -2.06 0.68
CA ILE A 663 -1.16 -3.18 0.53
C ILE A 663 0.02 -3.01 1.50
N ASN A 664 0.57 -1.81 1.66
CA ASN A 664 1.61 -1.54 2.66
C ASN A 664 1.17 -1.93 4.08
N HIS A 665 -0.08 -1.67 4.43
CA HIS A 665 -0.61 -2.12 5.70
C HIS A 665 -0.61 -3.65 5.79
N PHE A 666 -1.04 -4.36 4.74
CA PHE A 666 -1.01 -5.82 4.71
C PHE A 666 0.40 -6.41 4.83
N LEU A 667 1.37 -5.81 4.14
CA LEU A 667 2.78 -6.21 4.21
C LEU A 667 3.36 -6.07 5.63
N THR A 668 2.89 -5.12 6.44
CA THR A 668 3.33 -5.00 7.85
C THR A 668 2.74 -6.07 8.78
N LYS A 669 1.62 -6.69 8.39
CA LYS A 669 0.88 -7.67 9.20
C LYS A 669 1.26 -9.11 8.93
N GLU A 670 2.06 -9.35 7.90
CA GLU A 670 2.55 -10.67 7.53
C GLU A 670 4.02 -10.85 7.90
N LYS A 671 4.38 -12.02 8.44
CA LYS A 671 5.70 -12.25 9.05
C LYS A 671 6.84 -12.08 8.05
N GLU A 672 6.75 -12.79 6.92
CA GLU A 672 7.83 -12.85 5.94
C GLU A 672 8.07 -11.52 5.21
N THR A 673 7.01 -10.74 4.99
CA THR A 673 7.09 -9.41 4.37
C THR A 673 7.60 -8.37 5.37
N CYS A 674 7.16 -8.44 6.63
CA CYS A 674 7.62 -7.57 7.71
C CYS A 674 9.11 -7.79 8.01
N ARG A 675 9.56 -9.06 8.08
CA ARG A 675 10.98 -9.42 8.26
C ARG A 675 11.89 -8.84 7.17
N ARG A 676 11.39 -8.75 5.94
CA ARG A 676 12.12 -8.17 4.79
C ARG A 676 11.91 -6.65 4.63
N PHE A 677 11.12 -6.03 5.51
CA PHE A 677 10.71 -4.62 5.43
C PHE A 677 10.13 -4.23 4.06
N LEU A 678 9.32 -5.12 3.46
CA LEU A 678 8.71 -4.85 2.16
C LEU A 678 7.69 -3.73 2.25
N GLN A 679 7.87 -2.69 1.42
CA GLN A 679 6.98 -1.53 1.33
C GLN A 679 6.98 -0.98 -0.10
N LEU A 680 5.81 -0.60 -0.59
CA LEU A 680 5.62 0.21 -1.79
C LEU A 680 5.85 1.68 -1.43
N ALA A 681 6.67 2.39 -2.20
CA ALA A 681 6.75 3.84 -2.10
C ALA A 681 5.55 4.45 -2.84
N VAL A 682 4.56 4.92 -2.08
CA VAL A 682 3.31 5.46 -2.62
C VAL A 682 3.49 6.95 -2.92
N PRO A 683 3.27 7.42 -4.16
CA PRO A 683 3.19 8.85 -4.44
C PRO A 683 1.97 9.46 -3.76
N HIS A 684 2.15 10.62 -3.12
CA HIS A 684 1.05 11.34 -2.50
C HIS A 684 0.59 12.47 -3.41
N PHE A 685 -0.60 12.29 -3.98
CA PHE A 685 -1.27 13.31 -4.78
C PHE A 685 -2.35 14.03 -3.97
N ALA A 686 -2.41 15.35 -4.12
CA ALA A 686 -3.60 16.14 -3.83
C ALA A 686 -4.11 16.73 -5.14
N TYR A 687 -5.32 16.34 -5.53
CA TYR A 687 -5.99 16.80 -6.74
C TYR A 687 -6.95 17.94 -6.39
N PHE A 688 -6.97 18.99 -7.21
CA PHE A 688 -7.95 20.08 -7.12
C PHE A 688 -8.07 20.73 -8.49
N GLY A 689 -9.31 20.88 -8.98
CA GLY A 689 -9.52 21.36 -10.36
C GLY A 689 -8.61 20.64 -11.36
N ASN A 690 -8.01 21.36 -12.30
CA ASN A 690 -7.14 20.78 -13.33
C ASN A 690 -5.68 20.59 -12.87
N MET A 691 -5.40 20.66 -11.56
CA MET A 691 -4.04 20.57 -11.04
C MET A 691 -3.86 19.39 -10.10
N SER A 692 -2.63 18.91 -10.02
CA SER A 692 -2.21 17.94 -9.01
C SER A 692 -0.93 18.36 -8.31
N LEU A 693 -0.91 18.23 -7.00
CA LEU A 693 0.26 18.41 -6.14
C LEU A 693 0.81 17.05 -5.76
N LEU A 694 2.03 16.75 -6.20
CA LEU A 694 2.78 15.55 -5.83
C LEU A 694 3.81 15.89 -4.74
N GLU A 695 3.74 15.24 -3.58
CA GLU A 695 4.75 15.42 -2.51
C GLU A 695 6.15 14.99 -2.98
N CYS A 696 7.17 15.80 -2.66
CA CYS A 696 8.55 15.53 -3.03
C CYS A 696 9.57 15.88 -1.93
N THR A 697 10.80 15.40 -2.12
CA THR A 697 11.90 15.58 -1.17
C THR A 697 12.40 17.01 -1.10
N ASN A 698 12.77 17.47 0.11
CA ASN A 698 13.27 18.84 0.32
C ASN A 698 14.62 19.15 -0.36
N LYS A 699 15.51 18.16 -0.58
CA LYS A 699 16.71 18.44 -1.40
C LYS A 699 16.34 18.43 -2.89
N MET A 700 16.86 19.39 -3.64
CA MET A 700 16.84 19.32 -5.10
C MET A 700 17.70 18.12 -5.54
N ASN A 701 17.33 17.49 -6.64
CA ASN A 701 18.10 16.41 -7.27
C ASN A 701 18.24 15.12 -6.43
N SER A 702 17.26 14.80 -5.58
CA SER A 702 17.21 13.48 -4.91
C SER A 702 16.20 12.51 -5.50
N LEU A 703 15.18 12.99 -6.21
CA LEU A 703 14.18 12.17 -6.88
C LEU A 703 14.37 12.34 -8.38
N TYR A 704 14.83 11.29 -9.06
CA TYR A 704 15.03 11.27 -10.50
C TYR A 704 14.01 10.36 -11.17
N THR A 705 13.46 10.76 -12.32
CA THR A 705 12.77 9.79 -13.18
C THR A 705 13.80 8.94 -13.92
N PHE A 706 13.47 7.70 -14.27
CA PHE A 706 14.40 6.89 -15.07
C PHE A 706 14.66 7.51 -16.45
N GLU A 707 13.69 8.26 -17.00
CA GLU A 707 13.91 9.03 -18.23
C GLU A 707 14.91 10.18 -18.04
N GLU A 708 14.94 10.88 -16.90
CA GLU A 708 15.99 11.86 -16.59
C GLU A 708 17.36 11.19 -16.48
N ILE A 709 17.43 9.99 -15.89
CA ILE A 709 18.67 9.19 -15.81
C ILE A 709 19.14 8.82 -17.22
N LEU A 710 18.25 8.31 -18.06
CA LEU A 710 18.57 7.94 -19.45
C LEU A 710 19.04 9.15 -20.25
N ASN A 711 18.32 10.28 -20.19
CA ASN A 711 18.70 11.52 -20.85
C ASN A 711 20.05 12.06 -20.34
N ALA A 712 20.37 11.90 -19.05
CA ALA A 712 21.67 12.30 -18.49
C ALA A 712 22.81 11.42 -19.01
N ILE A 713 22.58 10.12 -19.24
CA ILE A 713 23.55 9.19 -19.85
C ILE A 713 23.76 9.55 -21.33
N LEU A 714 22.68 9.84 -22.04
CA LEU A 714 22.67 10.10 -23.47
C LEU A 714 23.20 11.50 -23.86
N LYS A 715 23.21 12.47 -22.93
CA LYS A 715 23.60 13.87 -23.20
C LYS A 715 25.00 14.02 -23.82
N ASN A 716 25.92 13.10 -23.54
CA ASN A 716 27.29 13.14 -24.04
C ASN A 716 27.46 12.50 -25.43
N LYS A 717 26.42 11.88 -25.99
CA LYS A 717 26.45 11.23 -27.31
C LYS A 717 25.81 12.15 -28.35
N THR A 718 26.53 12.43 -29.45
CA THR A 718 26.10 13.37 -30.50
C THR A 718 24.85 12.90 -31.23
N ASP A 719 24.78 11.60 -31.54
CA ASP A 719 23.77 11.08 -32.45
C ASP A 719 22.47 10.69 -31.73
N VAL A 720 22.50 10.54 -30.40
CA VAL A 720 21.37 10.12 -29.56
C VAL A 720 21.31 11.00 -28.32
N SER A 721 21.05 12.29 -28.52
CA SER A 721 21.11 13.26 -27.42
C SER A 721 19.92 13.19 -26.45
N SER A 722 18.87 12.41 -26.75
CA SER A 722 17.67 12.27 -25.92
C SER A 722 16.96 10.94 -26.12
N SER A 723 16.13 10.55 -25.15
CA SER A 723 15.20 9.40 -25.20
C SER A 723 14.35 9.41 -26.47
N ALA A 724 13.82 10.58 -26.84
CA ALA A 724 12.99 10.74 -28.04
C ALA A 724 13.75 10.49 -29.35
N LYS A 725 15.01 10.91 -29.46
CA LYS A 725 15.85 10.64 -30.65
C LYS A 725 16.22 9.17 -30.78
N LEU A 726 16.32 8.46 -29.65
CA LEU A 726 16.56 7.02 -29.65
C LEU A 726 15.34 6.28 -30.25
N ILE A 727 14.12 6.72 -29.92
CA ILE A 727 12.88 6.21 -30.53
C ILE A 727 12.76 6.62 -32.01
N GLU A 728 13.17 7.84 -32.37
CA GLU A 728 13.23 8.31 -33.77
C GLU A 728 14.09 7.37 -34.63
N LYS A 729 15.31 7.07 -34.19
CA LYS A 729 16.21 6.12 -34.87
C LYS A 729 15.61 4.72 -35.06
N PHE A 730 14.90 4.22 -34.05
CA PHE A 730 14.19 2.95 -34.14
C PHE A 730 13.17 2.96 -35.29
N TYR A 731 12.39 4.03 -35.43
CA TYR A 731 11.43 4.14 -36.53
C TYR A 731 12.09 4.39 -37.88
N ASP A 732 13.17 5.17 -37.94
CA ASP A 732 13.91 5.40 -39.19
C ASP A 732 14.44 4.07 -39.75
N HIS A 733 15.07 3.24 -38.92
CA HIS A 733 15.60 1.93 -39.31
C HIS A 733 14.51 0.94 -39.73
N ILE A 734 13.39 0.89 -39.00
CA ILE A 734 12.25 0.03 -39.37
C ILE A 734 11.66 0.46 -40.72
N SER A 735 11.64 1.77 -41.01
CA SER A 735 11.12 2.28 -42.27
C SER A 735 11.93 1.87 -43.51
N GLU A 736 13.19 1.49 -43.32
CA GLU A 736 14.06 0.97 -44.39
C GLU A 736 13.73 -0.51 -44.73
N SER A 737 13.08 -1.23 -43.81
CA SER A 737 12.70 -2.62 -43.99
C SER A 737 11.35 -2.77 -44.71
N VAL A 738 11.27 -3.67 -45.71
CA VAL A 738 10.07 -3.88 -46.54
C VAL A 738 8.97 -4.65 -45.80
N ASN A 739 9.34 -5.57 -44.89
CA ASN A 739 8.42 -6.31 -44.02
C ASN A 739 8.97 -6.35 -42.60
N VAL A 740 8.17 -5.93 -41.62
CA VAL A 740 8.53 -5.97 -40.21
C VAL A 740 8.30 -7.39 -39.68
N THR A 741 9.37 -8.17 -39.59
CA THR A 741 9.32 -9.50 -38.94
C THR A 741 9.86 -9.39 -37.52
N ASP A 742 9.51 -10.37 -36.66
CA ASP A 742 10.04 -10.46 -35.29
C ASP A 742 11.58 -10.46 -35.25
N GLN A 743 12.24 -10.96 -36.30
CA GLN A 743 13.71 -10.97 -36.42
C GLN A 743 14.27 -9.56 -36.64
N VAL A 744 13.62 -8.74 -37.46
CA VAL A 744 14.04 -7.34 -37.69
C VAL A 744 13.93 -6.52 -36.40
N LEU A 745 12.87 -6.74 -35.60
CA LEU A 745 12.72 -6.08 -34.30
C LEU A 745 13.82 -6.51 -33.31
N LEU A 746 14.21 -7.78 -33.33
CA LEU A 746 15.29 -8.32 -32.51
C LEU A 746 16.66 -7.73 -32.92
N ASP A 747 16.93 -7.65 -34.22
CA ASP A 747 18.17 -7.09 -34.76
C ASP A 747 18.29 -5.61 -34.38
N GLU A 748 17.20 -4.84 -34.48
CA GLU A 748 17.20 -3.44 -34.04
C GLU A 748 17.35 -3.30 -32.52
N PHE A 749 16.76 -4.22 -31.74
CA PHE A 749 16.98 -4.25 -30.29
C PHE A 749 18.47 -4.46 -29.94
N TYR A 750 19.17 -5.37 -30.64
CA TYR A 750 20.61 -5.55 -30.48
C TYR A 750 21.43 -4.37 -30.97
N HIS A 751 21.00 -3.72 -32.06
CA HIS A 751 21.63 -2.50 -32.55
C HIS A 751 21.55 -1.38 -31.50
N ILE A 752 20.39 -1.14 -30.89
CA ILE A 752 20.20 -0.13 -29.83
C ILE A 752 20.99 -0.47 -28.56
N THR A 753 21.04 -1.76 -28.18
CA THR A 753 21.77 -2.22 -26.98
C THR A 753 23.27 -2.41 -27.22
N SER A 754 23.77 -2.13 -28.43
CA SER A 754 25.18 -2.15 -28.75
C SER A 754 26.01 -1.19 -27.87
N GLU A 755 27.30 -1.47 -27.73
CA GLU A 755 28.21 -0.66 -26.92
C GLU A 755 28.27 0.82 -27.36
N ASN A 756 28.06 1.07 -28.66
CA ASN A 756 28.09 2.41 -29.23
C ASN A 756 26.87 3.25 -28.83
N ILE A 757 25.67 2.65 -28.74
CA ILE A 757 24.41 3.39 -28.49
C ILE A 757 24.02 3.36 -27.02
N LEU A 758 23.73 2.19 -26.44
CA LEU A 758 23.35 2.07 -25.04
C LEU A 758 23.86 0.74 -24.44
N PRO A 759 25.08 0.75 -23.86
CA PRO A 759 25.60 -0.40 -23.13
C PRO A 759 24.66 -0.87 -22.02
N ILE A 760 24.60 -2.18 -21.79
CA ILE A 760 23.75 -2.83 -20.76
C ILE A 760 24.18 -2.44 -19.32
N ASP A 761 25.39 -1.90 -19.14
CA ASP A 761 25.89 -1.44 -17.85
C ASP A 761 25.76 0.06 -17.61
N SER A 762 25.05 0.78 -18.49
CA SER A 762 24.89 2.23 -18.44
C SER A 762 24.27 2.71 -17.13
N LEU A 763 23.22 2.04 -16.65
CA LEU A 763 22.59 2.37 -15.37
C LEU A 763 23.55 2.22 -14.19
N SER A 764 24.29 1.11 -14.14
CA SER A 764 25.29 0.87 -13.09
C SER A 764 26.45 1.88 -13.13
N LYS A 765 26.98 2.18 -14.32
CA LYS A 765 28.06 3.17 -14.51
C LYS A 765 27.62 4.58 -14.10
N TRP A 766 26.33 4.90 -14.24
CA TRP A 766 25.79 6.18 -13.79
C TRP A 766 25.60 6.23 -12.26
N ILE A 767 25.13 5.16 -11.63
CA ILE A 767 24.83 5.15 -10.19
C ILE A 767 26.11 5.07 -9.33
N VAL A 768 27.06 4.18 -9.68
CA VAL A 768 28.23 3.88 -8.83
C VAL A 768 29.05 5.12 -8.44
N PRO A 769 29.41 6.05 -9.35
CA PRO A 769 30.21 7.22 -9.00
C PRO A 769 29.53 8.22 -8.04
N ARG A 770 28.23 8.08 -7.79
CA ARG A 770 27.46 8.96 -6.91
C ARG A 770 27.48 8.52 -5.44
N TYR A 771 28.09 7.37 -5.14
CA TYR A 771 28.26 6.84 -3.78
C TYR A 771 29.74 6.64 -3.49
N GLU A 772 30.22 7.30 -2.44
CA GLU A 772 31.62 7.16 -1.98
C GLU A 772 31.83 5.82 -1.25
N ASP A 773 30.85 5.40 -0.43
CA ASP A 773 30.90 4.16 0.34
C ASP A 773 30.16 3.00 -0.37
N PRO A 774 30.84 1.86 -0.65
CA PRO A 774 30.22 0.64 -1.16
C PRO A 774 29.03 0.14 -0.32
N THR A 775 29.03 0.37 1.00
CA THR A 775 27.94 -0.04 1.90
C THR A 775 26.65 0.70 1.58
N HIS A 776 26.72 2.01 1.31
CA HIS A 776 25.58 2.81 0.88
C HIS A 776 25.08 2.39 -0.50
N TYR A 777 25.99 2.12 -1.44
CA TYR A 777 25.63 1.59 -2.76
C TYR A 777 24.91 0.24 -2.66
N TYR A 778 25.43 -0.70 -1.87
CA TYR A 778 24.79 -2.00 -1.65
C TYR A 778 23.41 -1.87 -1.01
N THR A 779 23.28 -0.99 -0.01
CA THR A 779 22.01 -0.71 0.66
C THR A 779 20.97 -0.15 -0.31
N LEU A 780 21.38 0.78 -1.19
CA LEU A 780 20.52 1.29 -2.25
C LEU A 780 20.10 0.19 -3.22
N ARG A 781 21.05 -0.61 -3.74
CA ARG A 781 20.75 -1.71 -4.68
C ARG A 781 19.79 -2.72 -4.06
N LYS A 782 19.97 -3.04 -2.77
CA LYS A 782 19.05 -3.89 -2.02
C LYS A 782 17.67 -3.27 -1.91
N GLN A 783 17.55 -2.00 -1.55
CA GLN A 783 16.24 -1.34 -1.42
C GLN A 783 15.52 -1.23 -2.78
N VAL A 784 16.26 -0.96 -3.85
CA VAL A 784 15.73 -0.96 -5.22
C VAL A 784 15.19 -2.34 -5.59
N ALA A 785 15.92 -3.42 -5.29
CA ALA A 785 15.47 -4.78 -5.53
C ALA A 785 14.17 -5.11 -4.77
N LEU A 786 14.09 -4.74 -3.48
CA LEU A 786 12.90 -4.98 -2.65
C LEU A 786 11.70 -4.19 -3.16
N ASN A 787 11.85 -2.88 -3.39
CA ASN A 787 10.74 -2.04 -3.85
C ASN A 787 10.25 -2.43 -5.25
N MET A 788 11.16 -2.69 -6.20
CA MET A 788 10.78 -3.12 -7.55
C MET A 788 10.10 -4.47 -7.54
N SER A 789 10.51 -5.41 -6.67
CA SER A 789 9.88 -6.73 -6.58
C SER A 789 8.39 -6.62 -6.25
N VAL A 790 8.02 -5.77 -5.29
CA VAL A 790 6.63 -5.55 -4.88
C VAL A 790 5.87 -4.79 -5.96
N LEU A 791 6.53 -3.83 -6.63
CA LEU A 791 5.92 -3.06 -7.72
C LEU A 791 5.57 -3.95 -8.92
N SER A 792 6.53 -4.76 -9.38
CA SER A 792 6.40 -5.64 -10.54
C SER A 792 5.37 -6.75 -10.33
N ILE A 793 5.30 -7.32 -9.12
CA ILE A 793 4.27 -8.32 -8.83
C ILE A 793 2.87 -7.70 -8.71
N CYS A 794 2.76 -6.47 -8.21
CA CYS A 794 1.51 -5.72 -8.24
C CYS A 794 1.07 -5.40 -9.68
N GLU A 795 2.00 -5.02 -10.56
CA GLU A 795 1.76 -4.82 -12.00
C GLU A 795 1.17 -6.09 -12.63
N TYR A 796 1.79 -7.24 -12.38
CA TYR A 796 1.35 -8.54 -12.90
C TYR A 796 0.01 -9.02 -12.33
N ILE A 797 -0.18 -8.99 -11.00
CA ILE A 797 -1.39 -9.53 -10.36
C ILE A 797 -2.62 -8.65 -10.66
N LEU A 798 -2.47 -7.33 -10.58
CA LEU A 798 -3.58 -6.40 -10.72
C LEU A 798 -3.84 -5.99 -12.19
N HIS A 799 -3.06 -6.51 -13.14
CA HIS A 799 -3.10 -6.13 -14.55
C HIS A 799 -2.98 -4.60 -14.74
N LEU A 800 -2.01 -3.98 -14.07
CA LEU A 800 -1.77 -2.53 -14.21
C LEU A 800 -1.12 -2.23 -15.57
N ASN A 801 -1.22 -1.02 -16.11
CA ASN A 801 -0.46 -0.59 -17.28
C ASN A 801 1.07 -0.75 -17.09
N PRO A 802 1.85 -0.92 -18.17
CA PRO A 802 3.30 -1.10 -18.05
C PRO A 802 3.99 0.13 -17.47
N ALA A 803 5.02 -0.10 -16.64
CA ALA A 803 5.79 0.99 -16.04
C ALA A 803 6.60 1.78 -17.08
N THR A 804 6.21 3.03 -17.33
CA THR A 804 6.91 3.98 -18.19
C THR A 804 8.15 4.56 -17.51
N LEU A 805 9.16 4.98 -18.30
CA LEU A 805 10.35 5.64 -17.75
C LEU A 805 10.06 7.02 -17.13
N HIS A 806 9.05 7.70 -17.66
CA HIS A 806 8.55 8.97 -17.14
C HIS A 806 7.94 8.80 -15.74
N GLY A 807 7.12 7.77 -15.55
CA GLY A 807 6.42 7.51 -14.29
C GLY A 807 7.32 6.92 -13.19
N LEU A 808 8.31 6.10 -13.57
CA LEU A 808 9.20 5.44 -12.62
C LEU A 808 10.22 6.43 -12.05
N CYS A 809 10.17 6.66 -10.74
CA CYS A 809 11.03 7.59 -10.02
C CYS A 809 11.89 6.86 -8.97
N LEU A 810 13.19 7.14 -8.94
CA LEU A 810 14.16 6.64 -7.97
C LEU A 810 14.57 7.76 -6.99
N ASN A 811 14.43 7.49 -5.70
CA ASN A 811 15.00 8.35 -4.67
C ASN A 811 16.44 7.90 -4.34
N MET A 812 17.43 8.71 -4.73
CA MET A 812 18.86 8.40 -4.56
C MET A 812 19.28 8.33 -3.09
N LYS A 813 18.53 8.92 -2.15
CA LYS A 813 18.89 8.86 -0.72
C LYS A 813 18.36 7.62 -0.02
N THR A 814 17.14 7.21 -0.37
CA THR A 814 16.47 6.10 0.31
C THR A 814 16.53 4.81 -0.50
N GLY A 815 16.88 4.86 -1.78
CA GLY A 815 16.80 3.71 -2.71
C GLY A 815 15.36 3.28 -3.01
N GLN A 816 14.37 4.08 -2.62
CA GLN A 816 12.96 3.76 -2.86
C GLN A 816 12.55 4.12 -4.28
N ILE A 817 11.88 3.18 -4.94
CA ILE A 817 11.27 3.40 -6.26
C ILE A 817 9.77 3.51 -6.12
N MET A 818 9.22 4.51 -6.80
CA MET A 818 7.79 4.82 -6.89
C MET A 818 7.39 4.98 -8.35
N ASN A 819 6.15 4.62 -8.71
CA ASN A 819 5.61 4.91 -10.03
C ASN A 819 4.38 5.82 -9.90
N VAL A 820 4.41 6.92 -10.64
CA VAL A 820 3.42 8.00 -10.68
C VAL A 820 2.23 7.64 -11.58
N ASP A 821 2.45 6.83 -12.63
CA ASP A 821 1.54 6.70 -13.78
C ASP A 821 0.79 5.36 -13.83
N TYR A 822 0.59 4.69 -12.69
CA TYR A 822 -0.10 3.39 -12.68
C TYR A 822 -1.63 3.49 -12.75
N PHE A 823 -2.19 2.79 -13.74
CA PHE A 823 -3.61 2.64 -14.01
C PHE A 823 -3.96 1.16 -14.27
N PHE A 824 -5.23 0.78 -14.19
CA PHE A 824 -5.64 -0.56 -14.62
C PHE A 824 -5.52 -0.66 -16.14
N GLY A 825 -4.86 -1.71 -16.64
CA GLY A 825 -4.65 -1.93 -18.08
C GLY A 825 -5.93 -2.37 -18.76
N LEU A 826 -6.79 -1.41 -19.10
CA LEU A 826 -8.07 -1.65 -19.75
C LEU A 826 -7.94 -1.54 -21.26
N LYS A 827 -8.48 -2.53 -22.00
CA LYS A 827 -8.56 -2.47 -23.46
C LYS A 827 -9.50 -1.33 -23.85
N PRO A 828 -9.11 -0.40 -24.76
CA PRO A 828 -9.89 0.81 -25.04
C PRO A 828 -11.27 0.53 -25.68
N GLN A 829 -11.42 -0.60 -26.37
CA GLN A 829 -12.68 -0.98 -27.05
C GLN A 829 -13.61 -1.77 -26.12
N THR A 830 -13.12 -2.85 -25.51
CA THR A 830 -13.93 -3.77 -24.69
C THR A 830 -14.02 -3.37 -23.21
N LEU A 831 -13.13 -2.50 -22.72
CA LEU A 831 -12.94 -2.20 -21.29
C LEU A 831 -12.63 -3.44 -20.44
N GLU A 832 -12.23 -4.55 -21.05
CA GLU A 832 -11.77 -5.72 -20.29
C GLU A 832 -10.31 -5.52 -19.87
N LEU A 833 -9.91 -6.18 -18.78
CA LEU A 833 -8.51 -6.21 -18.36
C LEU A 833 -7.65 -6.86 -19.44
N GLU A 834 -6.52 -6.25 -19.72
CA GLU A 834 -5.51 -6.79 -20.62
C GLU A 834 -4.77 -7.96 -19.90
N VAL A 835 -5.07 -9.18 -20.34
CA VAL A 835 -4.47 -10.41 -19.79
C VAL A 835 -3.19 -10.80 -20.53
N ASP A 836 -3.18 -10.61 -21.85
CA ASP A 836 -2.18 -11.16 -22.77
C ASP A 836 -1.03 -10.18 -23.01
N ARG A 837 -0.11 -10.09 -22.05
CA ARG A 837 1.13 -9.34 -22.24
C ARG A 837 2.28 -10.24 -22.59
N VAL A 838 3.07 -9.79 -23.57
CA VAL A 838 4.32 -10.45 -24.00
C VAL A 838 5.32 -10.51 -22.84
N VAL A 839 5.39 -9.44 -22.04
CA VAL A 839 6.26 -9.33 -20.86
C VAL A 839 5.38 -9.13 -19.62
N PRO A 840 5.55 -9.94 -18.56
CA PRO A 840 4.69 -9.89 -17.38
C PRO A 840 4.88 -8.62 -16.53
N TYR A 841 6.12 -8.11 -16.46
CA TYR A 841 6.48 -6.87 -15.76
C TYR A 841 7.85 -6.38 -16.23
N ARG A 842 8.18 -5.11 -15.96
CA ARG A 842 9.45 -4.50 -16.41
C ARG A 842 10.69 -5.18 -15.80
N MET A 843 11.49 -5.84 -16.63
CA MET A 843 12.83 -6.33 -16.30
C MET A 843 13.77 -6.11 -17.49
N SER A 844 14.15 -4.86 -17.73
CA SER A 844 15.07 -4.47 -18.81
C SER A 844 16.48 -5.01 -18.59
N PRO A 845 17.32 -5.14 -19.65
CA PRO A 845 18.70 -5.62 -19.52
C PRO A 845 19.54 -4.76 -18.57
N ASN A 846 19.39 -3.44 -18.64
CA ASN A 846 20.09 -2.48 -17.77
C ASN A 846 19.67 -2.63 -16.30
N LEU A 847 18.37 -2.77 -16.02
CA LEU A 847 17.86 -3.02 -14.68
C LEU A 847 18.34 -4.37 -14.14
N HIS A 848 18.30 -5.42 -14.96
CA HIS A 848 18.77 -6.75 -14.59
C HIS A 848 20.27 -6.74 -14.25
N LYS A 849 21.10 -6.09 -15.08
CA LYS A 849 22.55 -5.96 -14.82
C LYS A 849 22.83 -5.16 -13.54
N PHE A 850 22.09 -4.08 -13.30
CA PHE A 850 22.19 -3.31 -12.07
C PHE A 850 21.82 -4.15 -10.84
N LEU A 851 20.77 -4.96 -10.91
CA LEU A 851 20.32 -5.82 -9.81
C LEU A 851 21.23 -7.04 -9.61
N GLY A 852 21.79 -7.64 -10.67
CA GLY A 852 22.66 -8.83 -10.67
C GLY A 852 22.16 -9.94 -9.74
N PHE A 853 23.01 -10.46 -8.84
CA PHE A 853 22.63 -11.54 -7.90
C PHE A 853 21.47 -11.20 -6.96
N SER A 854 21.14 -9.92 -6.77
CA SER A 854 19.95 -9.53 -5.99
C SER A 854 18.64 -9.94 -6.66
N VAL A 855 18.65 -10.30 -7.96
CA VAL A 855 17.46 -10.81 -8.65
C VAL A 855 17.01 -12.15 -8.05
N GLU A 856 17.91 -13.13 -7.99
CA GLU A 856 17.59 -14.45 -7.45
C GLU A 856 17.37 -14.40 -5.93
N GLY A 857 18.19 -13.64 -5.21
CA GLY A 857 18.12 -13.59 -3.75
C GLY A 857 17.03 -12.65 -3.19
N HIS A 858 17.11 -11.35 -3.50
CA HIS A 858 16.22 -10.36 -2.88
C HIS A 858 14.90 -10.21 -3.64
N TYR A 859 14.96 -10.11 -4.97
CA TYR A 859 13.81 -9.78 -5.81
C TYR A 859 12.82 -10.96 -5.86
N ASN A 860 13.25 -12.13 -6.35
CA ASN A 860 12.37 -13.31 -6.49
C ASN A 860 11.77 -13.75 -5.14
N CYS A 861 12.58 -13.85 -4.08
CA CYS A 861 12.06 -14.24 -2.77
C CYS A 861 11.06 -13.22 -2.19
N SER A 862 11.19 -11.94 -2.51
CA SER A 862 10.25 -10.90 -2.07
C SER A 862 8.94 -10.95 -2.86
N ILE A 863 8.97 -11.34 -4.14
CA ILE A 863 7.77 -11.64 -4.93
C ILE A 863 7.01 -12.80 -4.27
N VAL A 864 7.67 -13.92 -3.96
CA VAL A 864 7.04 -15.08 -3.27
C VAL A 864 6.33 -14.64 -1.99
N ALA A 865 7.02 -13.88 -1.14
CA ALA A 865 6.47 -13.39 0.12
C ALA A 865 5.27 -12.45 -0.09
N THR A 866 5.32 -11.60 -1.12
CA THR A 866 4.23 -10.68 -1.47
C THR A 866 2.99 -11.42 -1.97
N ILE A 867 3.14 -12.41 -2.86
CA ILE A 867 2.01 -13.23 -3.35
C ILE A 867 1.30 -13.91 -2.19
N ARG A 868 2.06 -14.55 -1.29
CA ARG A 868 1.51 -15.20 -0.10
C ARG A 868 0.75 -14.21 0.80
N CYS A 869 1.26 -12.99 0.95
CA CYS A 869 0.59 -11.93 1.71
C CYS A 869 -0.72 -11.49 1.05
N LEU A 870 -0.71 -11.24 -0.27
CA LEU A 870 -1.89 -10.80 -1.02
C LEU A 870 -3.01 -11.85 -1.03
N HIS A 871 -2.64 -13.13 -1.16
CA HIS A 871 -3.57 -14.26 -1.04
C HIS A 871 -4.16 -14.36 0.37
N ALA A 872 -3.32 -14.37 1.42
CA ALA A 872 -3.77 -14.48 2.81
C ALA A 872 -4.72 -13.34 3.25
N ARG A 873 -4.59 -12.16 2.63
CA ARG A 873 -5.40 -10.97 2.95
C ARG A 873 -6.57 -10.73 2.00
N LYS A 874 -6.80 -11.62 1.01
CA LYS A 874 -7.87 -11.52 0.00
C LYS A 874 -7.90 -10.16 -0.68
N ILE A 875 -6.78 -9.76 -1.31
CA ILE A 875 -6.65 -8.43 -1.95
C ILE A 875 -7.77 -8.11 -2.97
N VAL A 876 -8.35 -9.14 -3.60
CA VAL A 876 -9.41 -9.03 -4.60
C VAL A 876 -10.60 -8.22 -4.10
N THR A 877 -11.00 -8.36 -2.83
CA THR A 877 -12.14 -7.61 -2.26
C THR A 877 -11.88 -6.11 -2.26
N TYR A 878 -10.62 -5.69 -2.10
CA TYR A 878 -10.21 -4.29 -2.16
C TYR A 878 -10.08 -3.82 -3.60
N ALA A 879 -9.44 -4.63 -4.45
CA ALA A 879 -9.21 -4.29 -5.86
C ALA A 879 -10.53 -4.10 -6.64
N GLN A 880 -11.56 -4.90 -6.37
CA GLN A 880 -12.89 -4.80 -7.01
C GLN A 880 -13.52 -3.41 -6.86
N LEU A 881 -13.37 -2.78 -5.70
CA LEU A 881 -13.88 -1.43 -5.46
C LEU A 881 -13.16 -0.38 -6.31
N PHE A 882 -11.84 -0.49 -6.45
CA PHE A 882 -11.06 0.43 -7.29
C PHE A 882 -11.27 0.18 -8.79
N LEU A 883 -11.50 -1.08 -9.19
CA LEU A 883 -11.88 -1.44 -10.55
C LEU A 883 -13.22 -0.82 -10.93
N TRP A 884 -14.21 -0.89 -10.03
CA TRP A 884 -15.48 -0.18 -10.21
C TRP A 884 -15.27 1.30 -10.50
N ASP A 885 -14.47 1.96 -9.67
CA ASP A 885 -14.17 3.39 -9.82
C ASP A 885 -13.51 3.71 -11.17
N SER A 886 -12.61 2.85 -11.66
CA SER A 886 -12.03 3.03 -12.99
C SER A 886 -13.06 2.89 -14.12
N PHE A 887 -13.93 1.88 -14.04
CA PHE A 887 -14.96 1.66 -15.06
C PHE A 887 -16.00 2.78 -15.10
N SER A 888 -16.44 3.24 -13.93
CA SER A 888 -17.42 4.32 -13.83
C SER A 888 -16.94 5.65 -14.37
N ARG A 889 -15.61 5.89 -14.44
CA ARG A 889 -15.04 7.13 -14.96
C ARG A 889 -14.86 7.12 -16.47
N GLN A 890 -14.61 5.95 -17.07
CA GLN A 890 -14.23 5.86 -18.49
C GLN A 890 -15.43 5.95 -19.45
N LYS A 891 -16.65 5.56 -19.02
CA LYS A 891 -17.89 5.68 -19.83
C LYS A 891 -19.14 5.80 -18.95
N GLN A 892 -20.16 6.55 -19.41
CA GLN A 892 -21.52 6.56 -18.82
C GLN A 892 -22.26 5.25 -19.12
N LEU A 893 -21.73 4.11 -18.66
CA LEU A 893 -22.36 2.80 -18.79
C LEU A 893 -23.42 2.60 -17.69
N PRO A 894 -24.45 1.78 -17.92
CA PRO A 894 -25.39 1.42 -16.87
C PRO A 894 -24.69 0.66 -15.74
N VAL A 895 -25.12 0.91 -14.50
CA VAL A 895 -24.56 0.36 -13.25
C VAL A 895 -24.43 -1.17 -13.28
N ALA A 896 -25.38 -1.87 -13.90
CA ALA A 896 -25.37 -3.32 -14.01
C ALA A 896 -24.23 -3.87 -14.91
N GLU A 897 -23.87 -3.17 -15.99
CA GLU A 897 -22.76 -3.56 -16.87
C GLU A 897 -21.42 -3.30 -16.19
N ILE A 898 -21.28 -2.16 -15.51
CA ILE A 898 -20.10 -1.82 -14.70
C ILE A 898 -19.88 -2.90 -13.64
N PHE A 899 -20.95 -3.37 -12.98
CA PHE A 899 -20.86 -4.45 -12.00
C PHE A 899 -20.37 -5.77 -12.60
N LYS A 900 -20.91 -6.16 -13.75
CA LYS A 900 -20.50 -7.39 -14.45
C LYS A 900 -19.02 -7.33 -14.85
N LEU A 901 -18.55 -6.19 -15.38
CA LEU A 901 -17.15 -5.98 -15.71
C LEU A 901 -16.25 -6.00 -14.47
N ALA A 902 -16.62 -5.30 -13.40
CA ALA A 902 -15.85 -5.31 -12.16
C ALA A 902 -15.79 -6.71 -11.51
N ARG A 903 -16.89 -7.48 -11.54
CA ARG A 903 -16.95 -8.84 -11.00
C ARG A 903 -16.10 -9.81 -11.83
N SER A 904 -16.19 -9.75 -13.16
CA SER A 904 -15.38 -10.59 -14.05
C SER A 904 -13.89 -10.26 -13.92
N ALA A 905 -13.52 -8.98 -13.91
CA ALA A 905 -12.17 -8.52 -13.63
C ALA A 905 -11.64 -9.02 -12.27
N GLY A 906 -12.47 -8.93 -11.22
CA GLY A 906 -12.12 -9.47 -9.90
C GLY A 906 -11.88 -10.99 -9.91
N LYS A 907 -12.71 -11.75 -10.63
CA LYS A 907 -12.55 -13.21 -10.80
C LYS A 907 -11.25 -13.56 -11.54
N LEU A 908 -10.86 -12.78 -12.55
CA LEU A 908 -9.60 -12.98 -13.27
C LEU A 908 -8.37 -12.75 -12.36
N ILE A 909 -8.41 -11.71 -11.52
CA ILE A 909 -7.36 -11.46 -10.53
C ILE A 909 -7.30 -12.60 -9.51
N GLU A 910 -8.46 -13.09 -9.08
CA GLU A 910 -8.57 -14.21 -8.14
C GLU A 910 -8.06 -15.53 -8.74
N SER A 911 -8.43 -15.86 -9.97
CA SER A 911 -7.93 -17.06 -10.65
C SER A 911 -6.42 -17.01 -10.78
N ARG A 912 -5.86 -15.89 -11.24
CA ARG A 912 -4.41 -15.69 -11.35
C ARG A 912 -3.70 -15.87 -10.01
N LEU A 913 -4.23 -15.30 -8.93
CA LEU A 913 -3.67 -15.47 -7.58
C LEU A 913 -3.72 -16.92 -7.11
N ASN A 914 -4.81 -17.62 -7.38
CA ASN A 914 -4.99 -19.02 -7.00
C ASN A 914 -4.07 -19.94 -7.81
N ASP A 915 -3.90 -19.68 -9.11
CA ASP A 915 -3.01 -20.43 -9.99
C ASP A 915 -1.55 -20.29 -9.53
N LEU A 916 -1.14 -19.07 -9.18
CA LEU A 916 0.17 -18.82 -8.57
C LEU A 916 0.34 -19.60 -7.27
N TYR A 917 -0.65 -19.59 -6.38
CA TYR A 917 -0.56 -20.22 -5.07
C TYR A 917 -0.56 -21.76 -5.13
N LYS A 918 -1.24 -22.36 -6.12
CA LYS A 918 -1.33 -23.81 -6.30
C LYS A 918 -0.07 -24.46 -6.89
N THR A 919 0.86 -23.68 -7.44
CA THR A 919 2.10 -24.22 -8.01
C THR A 919 2.99 -24.90 -6.95
N GLU A 920 3.46 -26.12 -7.23
CA GLU A 920 4.26 -26.94 -6.30
C GLU A 920 5.53 -26.21 -5.82
N SER A 921 6.21 -25.51 -6.74
CA SER A 921 7.35 -24.63 -6.45
C SER A 921 7.11 -23.22 -6.99
N LEU A 922 6.43 -22.39 -6.18
CA LEU A 922 6.19 -20.97 -6.49
C LEU A 922 7.51 -20.20 -6.77
N ALA A 923 8.61 -20.60 -6.16
CA ALA A 923 9.91 -19.97 -6.37
C ALA A 923 10.47 -20.23 -7.79
N GLU A 924 10.36 -21.46 -8.29
CA GLU A 924 10.78 -21.82 -9.65
C GLU A 924 9.90 -21.16 -10.70
N TYR A 925 8.58 -21.13 -10.47
CA TYR A 925 7.66 -20.44 -11.38
C TYR A 925 7.97 -18.95 -11.48
N ILE A 926 8.29 -18.29 -10.36
CA ILE A 926 8.71 -16.87 -10.39
C ILE A 926 10.07 -16.71 -11.09
N ALA A 927 11.01 -17.62 -10.90
CA ALA A 927 12.27 -17.58 -11.62
C ALA A 927 12.05 -17.68 -13.15
N GLN A 928 11.15 -18.57 -13.58
CA GLN A 928 10.73 -18.69 -14.98
C GLN A 928 10.02 -17.42 -15.47
N LEU A 929 9.10 -16.83 -14.69
CA LEU A 929 8.46 -15.56 -15.03
C LEU A 929 9.47 -14.41 -15.16
N THR A 930 10.48 -14.39 -14.29
CA THR A 930 11.55 -13.37 -14.37
C THR A 930 12.41 -13.59 -15.61
N GLN A 931 12.63 -14.86 -15.99
CA GLN A 931 13.34 -15.21 -17.21
C GLN A 931 12.53 -14.81 -18.46
N THR A 932 11.21 -15.05 -18.50
CA THR A 932 10.35 -14.62 -19.62
C THR A 932 10.29 -13.10 -19.73
N ALA A 933 10.33 -12.37 -18.61
CA ALA A 933 10.41 -10.92 -18.59
C ALA A 933 11.73 -10.37 -19.15
N ARG A 934 12.82 -11.14 -19.03
CA ARG A 934 14.16 -10.77 -19.50
C ARG A 934 14.41 -11.15 -20.97
N LYS A 935 13.68 -12.12 -21.54
CA LYS A 935 13.97 -12.62 -22.90
C LYS A 935 13.98 -11.47 -23.91
N ASP A 936 15.10 -11.32 -24.63
CA ASP A 936 15.30 -10.23 -25.59
C ASP A 936 14.25 -10.28 -26.72
N GLU A 937 13.85 -11.48 -27.17
CA GLU A 937 12.75 -11.68 -28.13
C GLU A 937 11.42 -11.07 -27.66
N ASN A 938 11.12 -11.20 -26.36
CA ASN A 938 9.88 -10.66 -25.79
C ASN A 938 9.98 -9.14 -25.60
N LEU A 939 11.16 -8.64 -25.23
CA LEU A 939 11.43 -7.22 -25.06
C LEU A 939 11.42 -6.45 -26.39
N ALA A 940 11.92 -7.06 -27.47
CA ALA A 940 11.92 -6.47 -28.81
C ALA A 940 10.51 -6.24 -29.37
N ARG A 941 9.54 -7.06 -28.96
CA ARG A 941 8.11 -6.93 -29.32
C ARG A 941 7.34 -5.89 -28.49
N LEU A 942 8.01 -5.17 -27.58
CA LEU A 942 7.35 -4.13 -26.79
C LEU A 942 7.35 -2.80 -27.52
N ASP A 943 6.38 -1.96 -27.14
CA ASP A 943 6.30 -0.58 -27.64
C ASP A 943 7.59 0.19 -27.28
N PRO A 944 8.28 0.81 -28.26
CA PRO A 944 9.52 1.55 -28.03
C PRO A 944 9.36 2.72 -27.05
N ARG A 945 8.14 3.25 -26.86
CA ARG A 945 7.84 4.27 -25.84
C ARG A 945 8.12 3.80 -24.41
N LEU A 946 8.07 2.49 -24.17
CA LEU A 946 8.41 1.90 -22.87
C LEU A 946 9.92 1.78 -22.66
N HIS A 947 10.74 2.01 -23.68
CA HIS A 947 12.18 1.82 -23.66
C HIS A 947 12.57 0.44 -23.13
N PRO A 948 12.28 -0.66 -23.86
CA PRO A 948 12.53 -2.02 -23.39
C PRO A 948 14.01 -2.31 -23.06
N TRP A 949 14.93 -1.56 -23.66
CA TRP A 949 16.38 -1.65 -23.48
C TRP A 949 16.93 -1.05 -22.17
N PHE A 950 16.20 -0.18 -21.45
CA PHE A 950 16.71 0.57 -20.29
C PHE A 950 16.06 0.23 -18.95
#